data_AF-A0A1Y4TPD6-F1
#
_entry.id   AF-A0A1Y4TPD6-F1
#
_cell.length_a   1.000
_cell.length_b   1.000
_cell.length_c   1.000
_cell.angle_alpha   90.00
_cell.angle_beta   90.00
_cell.angle_gamma   90.00
#
_symmetry.space_group_name_H-M   'P 1'
#
loop_
_entity.id
_entity.type
_entity.pdbx_description
1 polymer ?
#
loop_
_entity_poly.entity_id
_entity_poly.type
_entity_poly.pdbx_seq_one_letter_code
_entity_poly.pdbx_strand_id
1 'polypeptide(L)'
;MRKRIFVLAALAVYLELVFHLYMGLDMRYAPVFLCAAAAWGLLATAVASLLPKKARRVVGAVITLLMTVVYMAECICKVILQQYYQIIGGLETAAGNHLGDYSAAVWTALAENIPGILLMVVLPLGVYFLSTRETIKETEEEGSSEGKKERRTEWKQAVLAFGVSCVFGAACLAAVFLLPWKGDINPAYLARTDLYTDDQVEQLGLGTMLLQDVRHSIFGTPGETMPQVEEAAEGQQEPEEPVYDHNQMHIDFEGLAAAASSEEERWLSEYFGSVQPAQQNEYTGMFEGYNVIFITAEGFSGYMIDPELTPTLYKMSTEGFVFKNFYSPLHFTSTSGGEFQNLTGLYPRAGFPVSLTESGKQSTYLPFTLANALNGEGYTSSGYHFNQNMYGRELSHPNLGYEWRQADACERPVTKETDEGGREYWPQSDDYMVQQTFEDYVDKEPFNIYYLTISMHLPYGYDSNEMSRRNWDQVASLPYSDKTKAYLAAGLELEKGLTHLQADLEEAGIADHTLIAMAPDHVPYSDLDILEELAGQDFGSDSVETLDEENVSLDVYKNTWILWSAGMEEPVEVEKVCSQVDILPTLLNLLGAEYDSRMLAGIDVLSDQEGMAVFFSRSWITDQGTYSRYTEEFQPAPDVEMTEEEKNVYVENKKYLADCRLRLGELIIETDYYRKALP
;
A
#
# COMPACT_ATOMS: atom_id res chain seq x y z
N MET A 1 29.01 37.73 -17.92
CA MET A 1 28.69 36.39 -18.46
C MET A 1 29.05 35.18 -17.58
N ARG A 2 30.16 35.13 -16.82
CA ARG A 2 30.57 33.90 -16.07
C ARG A 2 29.61 33.36 -14.99
N LYS A 3 28.70 34.16 -14.43
CA LYS A 3 27.81 33.76 -13.31
C LYS A 3 26.46 33.15 -13.72
N ARG A 4 26.05 33.22 -15.00
CA ARG A 4 24.68 32.89 -15.44
C ARG A 4 24.46 31.42 -15.83
N ILE A 5 25.53 30.65 -16.00
CA ILE A 5 25.47 29.32 -16.62
C ILE A 5 25.11 28.24 -15.60
N PHE A 6 25.64 28.33 -14.38
CA PHE A 6 25.36 27.36 -13.31
C PHE A 6 24.05 27.61 -12.55
N VAL A 7 23.17 28.46 -13.08
CA VAL A 7 21.88 28.76 -12.44
C VAL A 7 21.02 27.51 -12.37
N LEU A 8 20.99 26.69 -13.43
CA LEU A 8 20.23 25.43 -13.40
C LEU A 8 20.79 24.45 -12.35
N ALA A 9 22.11 24.35 -12.23
CA ALA A 9 22.76 23.55 -11.19
C ALA A 9 22.41 24.03 -9.76
N ALA A 10 22.47 25.34 -9.53
CA ALA A 10 22.12 25.92 -8.24
C ALA A 10 20.64 25.75 -7.91
N LEU A 11 19.75 25.89 -8.90
CA LEU A 11 18.31 25.69 -8.72
C LEU A 11 17.95 24.22 -8.48
N ALA A 12 18.62 23.27 -9.12
CA ALA A 12 18.42 21.85 -8.84
C ALA A 12 18.75 21.50 -7.39
N VAL A 13 19.93 21.90 -6.91
CA VAL A 13 20.35 21.70 -5.52
C VAL A 13 19.43 22.44 -4.55
N TYR A 14 19.01 23.66 -4.89
CA TYR A 14 18.06 24.43 -4.09
C TYR A 14 16.72 23.71 -3.95
N LEU A 15 16.16 23.22 -5.06
CA LEU A 15 14.87 22.53 -5.06
C LEU A 15 14.93 21.25 -4.22
N GLU A 16 15.96 20.42 -4.41
CA GLU A 16 16.15 19.21 -3.61
C GLU A 16 16.24 19.51 -2.12
N LEU A 17 17.09 20.46 -1.73
CA LEU A 17 17.29 20.84 -0.33
C LEU A 17 16.02 21.41 0.29
N VAL A 18 15.36 22.33 -0.40
CA VAL A 18 14.14 22.97 0.10
C VAL A 18 13.00 21.98 0.21
N PHE A 19 12.88 21.06 -0.74
CA PHE A 19 11.87 20.00 -0.70
C PHE A 19 12.07 19.10 0.51
N HIS A 20 13.28 18.59 0.75
CA HIS A 20 13.56 17.74 1.92
C HIS A 20 13.26 18.46 3.23
N LEU A 21 13.71 19.71 3.36
CA LEU A 21 13.44 20.52 4.55
C LEU A 21 11.96 20.86 4.74
N TYR A 22 11.24 21.08 3.64
CA TYR A 22 9.81 21.42 3.68
C TYR A 22 8.95 20.21 4.04
N MET A 23 9.29 19.05 3.49
CA MET A 23 8.59 17.78 3.74
C MET A 23 9.06 17.07 5.03
N GLY A 24 10.04 17.65 5.75
CA GLY A 24 10.53 17.08 7.01
C GLY A 24 11.39 15.82 6.87
N LEU A 25 11.92 15.54 5.67
CA LEU A 25 12.66 14.33 5.35
C LEU A 25 14.04 14.27 6.02
N ASP A 26 14.56 13.06 6.20
CA ASP A 26 15.81 12.83 6.87
C ASP A 26 17.04 13.40 6.14
N MET A 27 17.65 14.40 6.77
CA MET A 27 18.83 15.09 6.24
C MET A 27 20.13 14.28 6.35
N ARG A 28 20.15 13.10 6.99
CA ARG A 28 21.31 12.18 7.01
C ARG A 28 21.75 11.80 5.59
N TYR A 29 20.81 11.70 4.65
CA TYR A 29 21.07 11.33 3.26
C TYR A 29 21.46 12.49 2.33
N ALA A 30 21.59 13.72 2.86
CA ALA A 30 21.97 14.90 2.07
C ALA A 30 23.21 14.75 1.18
N PRO A 31 24.27 14.01 1.57
CA PRO A 31 25.39 13.75 0.66
C PRO A 31 24.99 13.04 -0.64
N VAL A 32 23.95 12.20 -0.62
CA VAL A 32 23.46 11.46 -1.79
C VAL A 32 22.61 12.39 -2.67
N PHE A 33 21.48 12.88 -2.16
CA PHE A 33 20.52 13.63 -2.97
C PHE A 33 21.06 14.97 -3.45
N LEU A 34 21.90 15.67 -2.67
CA LEU A 34 22.52 16.93 -3.12
C LEU A 34 23.59 16.70 -4.20
N CYS A 35 24.34 15.59 -4.13
CA CYS A 35 25.29 15.24 -5.19
C CYS A 35 24.56 14.85 -6.47
N ALA A 36 23.46 14.09 -6.37
CA ALA A 36 22.60 13.76 -7.49
C ALA A 36 22.00 15.02 -8.15
N ALA A 37 21.38 15.90 -7.36
CA ALA A 37 20.80 17.15 -7.85
C ALA A 37 21.85 18.06 -8.51
N ALA A 38 23.05 18.15 -7.93
CA ALA A 38 24.17 18.89 -8.53
C ALA A 38 24.60 18.27 -9.86
N ALA A 39 24.73 16.94 -9.93
CA ALA A 39 25.12 16.24 -11.16
C ALA A 39 24.11 16.50 -12.28
N TRP A 40 22.81 16.36 -12.02
CA TRP A 40 21.74 16.59 -13.00
C TRP A 40 21.63 18.05 -13.44
N GLY A 41 21.66 18.98 -12.49
CA GLY A 41 21.60 20.40 -12.82
C GLY A 41 22.83 20.87 -13.61
N LEU A 42 24.01 20.28 -13.39
CA LEU A 42 25.22 20.51 -14.20
C LEU A 42 25.13 19.87 -15.59
N LEU A 43 24.51 18.69 -15.71
CA LEU A 43 24.26 18.05 -16.99
C LEU A 43 23.28 18.89 -17.84
N ALA A 44 22.17 19.33 -17.25
CA ALA A 44 21.22 20.24 -17.88
C ALA A 44 21.90 21.55 -18.31
N THR A 45 22.79 22.08 -17.48
CA THR A 45 23.63 23.24 -17.80
C THR A 45 24.52 22.98 -19.02
N ALA A 46 25.17 21.81 -19.10
CA ALA A 46 26.03 21.44 -20.21
C ALA A 46 25.24 21.34 -21.53
N VAL A 47 24.09 20.68 -21.50
CA VAL A 47 23.18 20.54 -22.67
C VAL A 47 22.66 21.89 -23.13
N ALA A 48 22.14 22.71 -22.21
CA ALA A 48 21.65 24.05 -22.54
C ALA A 48 22.74 24.97 -23.10
N SER A 49 24.00 24.76 -22.68
CA SER A 49 25.16 25.50 -23.18
C SER A 49 25.49 25.20 -24.65
N LEU A 50 24.98 24.10 -25.23
CA LEU A 50 25.13 23.80 -26.65
C LEU A 50 24.15 24.59 -27.55
N LEU A 51 23.12 25.19 -26.95
CA LEU A 51 22.08 25.93 -27.66
C LEU A 51 22.46 27.42 -27.87
N PRO A 52 21.93 28.07 -28.93
CA PRO A 52 22.03 29.52 -29.10
C PRO A 52 21.45 30.31 -27.92
N LYS A 53 21.94 31.51 -27.63
CA LYS A 53 21.56 32.34 -26.45
C LYS A 53 20.04 32.42 -26.19
N LYS A 54 19.25 32.76 -27.21
CA LYS A 54 17.78 32.83 -27.10
C LYS A 54 17.15 31.48 -26.77
N ALA A 55 17.56 30.43 -27.49
CA ALA A 55 17.07 29.07 -27.25
C ALA A 55 17.48 28.55 -25.87
N ARG A 56 18.72 28.80 -25.43
CA ARG A 56 19.21 28.45 -24.08
C ARG A 56 18.36 29.06 -22.97
N ARG A 57 17.96 30.32 -23.13
CA ARG A 57 17.10 31.02 -22.16
C ARG A 57 15.70 30.42 -22.10
N VAL A 58 15.11 30.10 -23.26
CA VAL A 58 13.80 29.46 -23.32
C VAL A 58 13.87 28.05 -22.74
N VAL A 59 14.83 27.24 -23.18
CA VAL A 59 15.00 25.87 -22.72
C VAL A 59 15.31 25.82 -21.22
N GLY A 60 16.18 26.68 -20.70
CA GLY A 60 16.41 26.71 -19.26
C GLY A 60 15.20 27.20 -18.45
N ALA A 61 14.37 28.11 -18.99
CA ALA A 61 13.11 28.49 -18.35
C ALA A 61 12.12 27.32 -18.32
N VAL A 62 12.01 26.57 -19.42
CA VAL A 62 11.18 25.36 -19.51
C VAL A 62 11.67 24.28 -18.55
N ILE A 63 12.98 24.00 -18.50
CA ILE A 63 13.56 23.05 -17.55
C ILE A 63 13.26 23.47 -16.12
N THR A 64 13.48 24.75 -15.79
CA THR A 64 13.19 25.26 -14.43
C THR A 64 11.70 25.09 -14.11
N LEU A 65 10.81 25.49 -15.02
CA LEU A 65 9.37 25.33 -14.83
C LEU A 65 8.97 23.88 -14.59
N LEU A 66 9.43 22.96 -15.43
CA LEU A 66 9.14 21.53 -15.30
C LEU A 66 9.63 20.98 -13.96
N MET A 67 10.88 21.31 -13.56
CA MET A 67 11.39 20.91 -12.25
C MET A 67 10.50 21.46 -11.12
N THR A 68 10.21 22.77 -11.12
CA THR A 68 9.38 23.35 -10.06
C THR A 68 7.97 22.76 -9.98
N VAL A 69 7.37 22.43 -11.13
CA VAL A 69 6.03 21.83 -11.19
C VAL A 69 6.06 20.40 -10.67
N VAL A 70 7.08 19.61 -11.01
CA VAL A 70 7.23 18.24 -10.54
C VAL A 70 7.40 18.19 -9.02
N TYR A 71 8.30 18.97 -8.43
CA TYR A 71 8.47 18.98 -6.97
C TYR A 71 7.20 19.40 -6.23
N MET A 72 6.46 20.36 -6.79
CA MET A 72 5.18 20.77 -6.22
C MET A 72 4.10 19.69 -6.40
N ALA A 73 4.05 19.03 -7.55
CA ALA A 73 3.12 17.94 -7.81
C ALA A 73 3.36 16.79 -6.83
N GLU A 74 4.61 16.39 -6.61
CA GLU A 74 4.98 15.33 -5.67
C GLU A 74 4.67 15.68 -4.21
N CYS A 75 4.85 16.95 -3.83
CA CYS A 75 4.40 17.45 -2.52
C CYS A 75 2.88 17.31 -2.36
N ILE A 76 2.10 17.66 -3.39
CA ILE A 76 0.64 17.49 -3.37
C ILE A 76 0.24 16.02 -3.41
N CYS A 77 0.93 15.18 -4.18
CA CYS A 77 0.73 13.73 -4.19
C CYS A 77 0.97 13.13 -2.81
N LYS A 78 2.06 13.48 -2.11
CA LYS A 78 2.31 13.01 -0.74
C LYS A 78 1.20 13.45 0.22
N VAL A 79 0.72 14.69 0.13
CA VAL A 79 -0.37 15.17 1.00
C VAL A 79 -1.69 14.43 0.76
N ILE A 80 -2.01 14.09 -0.48
CA ILE A 80 -3.33 13.51 -0.84
C ILE A 80 -3.31 11.98 -0.80
N LEU A 81 -2.24 11.38 -1.33
CA LEU A 81 -2.09 9.93 -1.53
C LEU A 81 -1.25 9.28 -0.43
N GLN A 82 -0.71 10.06 0.51
CA GLN A 82 0.20 9.63 1.57
C GLN A 82 1.47 8.91 1.08
N GLN A 83 1.78 9.05 -0.21
CA GLN A 83 2.96 8.47 -0.85
C GLN A 83 3.42 9.37 -2.01
N TYR A 84 4.71 9.34 -2.31
CA TYR A 84 5.24 9.93 -3.54
C TYR A 84 4.88 9.07 -4.75
N TYR A 85 4.76 9.69 -5.93
CA TYR A 85 4.16 9.05 -7.09
C TYR A 85 5.19 8.75 -8.18
N GLN A 86 5.21 7.50 -8.65
CA GLN A 86 5.97 7.14 -9.85
C GLN A 86 5.17 7.61 -11.07
N ILE A 87 5.66 8.64 -11.76
CA ILE A 87 4.93 9.31 -12.85
C ILE A 87 4.71 8.37 -14.05
N ILE A 88 5.68 7.54 -14.41
CA ILE A 88 5.57 6.62 -15.55
C ILE A 88 4.95 5.29 -15.10
N GLY A 89 5.47 4.67 -14.04
CA GLY A 89 4.90 3.44 -13.49
C GLY A 89 3.43 3.56 -13.08
N GLY A 90 3.04 4.70 -12.53
CA GLY A 90 1.65 4.98 -12.11
C GLY A 90 0.76 5.56 -13.20
N LEU A 91 1.29 5.92 -14.38
CA LEU A 91 0.53 6.65 -15.41
C LEU A 91 -0.74 5.90 -15.83
N GLU A 92 -0.67 4.58 -15.95
CA GLU A 92 -1.80 3.76 -16.36
C GLU A 92 -2.88 3.72 -15.27
N THR A 93 -2.47 3.55 -14.02
CA THR A 93 -3.36 3.60 -12.86
C THR A 93 -4.03 4.97 -12.73
N ALA A 94 -3.28 6.06 -12.88
CA ALA A 94 -3.81 7.42 -12.87
C ALA A 94 -4.76 7.71 -14.05
N ALA A 95 -4.52 7.10 -15.22
CA ALA A 95 -5.39 7.26 -16.38
C ALA A 95 -6.68 6.43 -16.26
N GLY A 96 -6.62 5.29 -15.57
CA GLY A 96 -7.76 4.43 -15.26
C GLY A 96 -8.65 4.98 -14.15
N ASN A 97 -8.08 5.70 -13.17
CA ASN A 97 -8.82 6.31 -12.08
C ASN A 97 -9.39 7.68 -12.48
N HIS A 98 -10.63 7.98 -12.06
CA HIS A 98 -11.26 9.28 -12.30
C HIS A 98 -10.65 10.36 -11.38
N LEU A 99 -9.59 11.03 -11.85
CA LEU A 99 -8.91 12.16 -11.17
C LEU A 99 -9.84 13.28 -10.63
N GLY A 100 -11.10 13.31 -11.04
CA GLY A 100 -12.11 14.25 -10.56
C GLY A 100 -12.46 14.09 -9.07
N ASP A 101 -12.36 12.88 -8.53
CA ASP A 101 -12.67 12.58 -7.13
C ASP A 101 -11.69 13.26 -6.17
N TYR A 102 -10.46 13.49 -6.63
CA TYR A 102 -9.43 14.20 -5.87
C TYR A 102 -9.48 15.72 -6.06
N SER A 103 -10.37 16.27 -6.88
CA SER A 103 -10.32 17.71 -7.23
C SER A 103 -10.50 18.63 -6.03
N ALA A 104 -11.38 18.28 -5.09
CA ALA A 104 -11.53 19.01 -3.84
C ALA A 104 -10.26 18.91 -2.98
N ALA A 105 -9.72 17.70 -2.82
CA ALA A 105 -8.48 17.46 -2.08
C ALA A 105 -7.28 18.22 -2.66
N VAL A 106 -7.16 18.30 -4.00
CA VAL A 106 -6.10 19.07 -4.69
C VAL A 106 -6.19 20.55 -4.38
N TRP A 107 -7.38 21.14 -4.41
CA TRP A 107 -7.55 22.56 -4.09
C TRP A 107 -7.24 22.87 -2.64
N THR A 108 -7.69 22.01 -1.72
CA THR A 108 -7.37 22.12 -0.29
C THR A 108 -5.87 22.01 -0.06
N ALA A 109 -5.23 20.97 -0.60
CA ALA A 109 -3.79 20.74 -0.48
C ALA A 109 -2.97 21.91 -1.04
N LEU A 110 -3.37 22.50 -2.18
CA LEU A 110 -2.71 23.69 -2.74
C LEU A 110 -2.88 24.92 -1.85
N ALA A 111 -4.05 25.10 -1.23
CA ALA A 111 -4.34 26.23 -0.35
C ALA A 111 -3.55 26.13 0.97
N GLU A 112 -3.38 24.92 1.50
CA GLU A 112 -2.60 24.65 2.70
C GLU A 112 -1.09 24.77 2.44
N ASN A 113 -0.64 24.46 1.21
CA ASN A 113 0.77 24.48 0.82
C ASN A 113 1.25 25.76 0.10
N ILE A 114 0.62 26.91 0.38
CA ILE A 114 1.06 28.23 -0.15
C ILE A 114 2.56 28.50 0.09
N PRO A 115 3.13 28.23 1.29
CA PRO A 115 4.56 28.40 1.51
C PRO A 115 5.42 27.53 0.58
N GLY A 116 5.04 26.28 0.37
CA GLY A 116 5.67 25.37 -0.59
C GLY A 116 5.67 25.93 -2.01
N ILE A 117 4.53 26.45 -2.48
CA ILE A 117 4.40 27.08 -3.81
C ILE A 117 5.36 28.27 -3.94
N LEU A 118 5.46 29.12 -2.91
CA LEU A 118 6.36 30.27 -2.93
C LEU A 118 7.83 29.84 -3.01
N LEU A 119 8.21 28.84 -2.22
CA LEU A 119 9.59 28.38 -2.08
C LEU A 119 10.06 27.53 -3.27
N MET A 120 9.20 26.65 -3.79
CA MET A 120 9.54 25.67 -4.82
C MET A 120 9.14 26.11 -6.23
N VAL A 121 8.19 27.03 -6.40
CA VAL A 121 7.74 27.48 -7.74
C VAL A 121 8.10 28.94 -8.00
N VAL A 122 7.62 29.86 -7.17
CA VAL A 122 7.75 31.30 -7.44
C VAL A 122 9.20 31.76 -7.34
N LEU A 123 9.92 31.37 -6.28
CA LEU A 123 11.30 31.79 -6.06
C LEU A 123 12.26 31.27 -7.15
N PRO A 124 12.29 29.96 -7.50
CA PRO A 124 13.21 29.44 -8.52
C PRO A 124 12.98 30.06 -9.90
N LEU A 125 11.71 30.23 -10.30
CA LEU A 125 11.37 30.92 -11.55
C LEU A 125 11.83 32.37 -11.51
N GLY A 126 11.56 33.10 -10.43
CA GLY A 126 12.02 34.47 -10.24
C GLY A 126 13.54 34.59 -10.33
N VAL A 127 14.28 33.73 -9.63
CA VAL A 127 15.75 33.66 -9.66
C VAL A 127 16.25 33.36 -11.08
N TYR A 128 15.63 32.43 -11.80
CA TYR A 128 16.00 32.13 -13.19
C TYR A 128 15.81 33.35 -14.11
N PHE A 129 14.64 33.99 -14.05
CA PHE A 129 14.32 35.16 -14.89
C PHE A 129 15.25 36.36 -14.59
N LEU A 130 15.53 36.62 -13.31
CA LEU A 130 16.45 37.69 -12.91
C LEU A 130 17.88 37.39 -13.33
N SER A 131 18.33 36.14 -13.19
CA SER A 131 19.69 35.73 -13.52
C SER A 131 19.95 35.71 -15.04
N THR A 132 18.92 35.47 -15.84
CA THR A 132 18.99 35.40 -17.32
C THR A 132 18.54 36.66 -18.04
N ARG A 133 18.15 37.73 -17.33
CA ARG A 133 17.76 39.02 -17.93
C ARG A 133 18.93 39.63 -18.70
N GLU A 134 18.72 39.87 -20.00
CA GLU A 134 19.69 40.58 -20.85
C GLU A 134 19.86 42.04 -20.39
N THR A 135 21.09 42.52 -20.44
CA THR A 135 21.40 43.95 -20.27
C THR A 135 21.54 44.61 -21.64
N ILE A 136 21.15 45.89 -21.76
CA ILE A 136 21.07 46.65 -23.03
C ILE A 136 22.37 46.60 -23.86
N LYS A 137 23.54 46.38 -23.23
CA LYS A 137 24.85 46.25 -23.89
C LYS A 137 25.06 44.94 -24.67
N GLU A 138 24.33 43.88 -24.37
CA GLU A 138 24.53 42.54 -24.95
C GLU A 138 23.86 42.37 -26.33
N THR A 139 22.92 43.27 -26.67
CA THR A 139 22.18 43.26 -27.95
C THR A 139 22.98 43.79 -29.14
N GLU A 140 24.07 44.55 -28.92
CA GLU A 140 24.85 45.19 -29.99
C GLU A 140 26.02 44.32 -30.53
N GLU A 141 26.44 43.27 -29.80
CA GLU A 141 27.64 42.47 -30.11
C GLU A 141 27.37 41.19 -30.94
N GLU A 142 26.11 40.82 -31.22
CA GLU A 142 25.77 39.55 -31.90
C GLU A 142 26.25 39.44 -33.37
N GLY A 143 26.76 40.53 -33.98
CA GLY A 143 27.18 40.59 -35.39
C GLY A 143 28.69 40.53 -35.68
N SER A 144 29.57 40.43 -34.68
CA SER A 144 31.03 40.64 -34.85
C SER A 144 31.88 39.35 -34.81
N SER A 145 33.17 39.44 -35.15
CA SER A 145 34.15 38.33 -35.02
C SER A 145 34.27 37.76 -33.59
N GLU A 146 33.72 38.46 -32.60
CA GLU A 146 33.60 38.04 -31.20
C GLU A 146 32.62 36.89 -31.00
N GLY A 147 31.59 36.73 -31.84
CA GLY A 147 30.62 35.63 -31.73
C GLY A 147 31.25 34.23 -31.90
N LYS A 148 32.32 34.10 -32.71
CA LYS A 148 33.10 32.84 -32.80
C LYS A 148 33.98 32.59 -31.56
N LYS A 149 34.43 33.65 -30.88
CA LYS A 149 35.19 33.59 -29.62
C LYS A 149 34.27 33.24 -28.44
N GLU A 150 33.06 33.80 -28.40
CA GLU A 150 32.01 33.44 -27.45
C GLU A 150 31.65 31.97 -27.58
N ARG A 151 31.35 31.48 -28.80
CA ARG A 151 30.93 30.09 -29.03
C ARG A 151 32.01 29.06 -28.65
N ARG A 152 33.29 29.38 -28.82
CA ARG A 152 34.42 28.57 -28.29
C ARG A 152 34.50 28.58 -26.77
N THR A 153 34.10 29.68 -26.13
CA THR A 153 34.09 29.81 -24.66
C THR A 153 32.92 29.03 -24.07
N GLU A 154 31.75 29.05 -24.71
CA GLU A 154 30.56 28.28 -24.32
C GLU A 154 30.80 26.77 -24.43
N TRP A 155 31.48 26.31 -25.49
CA TRP A 155 31.81 24.89 -25.61
C TRP A 155 32.77 24.41 -24.51
N LYS A 156 33.78 25.23 -24.14
CA LYS A 156 34.65 24.92 -22.99
C LYS A 156 33.87 24.87 -21.67
N GLN A 157 32.85 25.70 -21.52
CA GLN A 157 31.98 25.70 -20.34
C GLN A 157 31.06 24.49 -20.32
N ALA A 158 30.52 24.07 -21.46
CA ALA A 158 29.75 22.84 -21.57
C ALA A 158 30.59 21.61 -21.20
N VAL A 159 31.83 21.52 -21.72
CA VAL A 159 32.78 20.46 -21.36
C VAL A 159 33.14 20.49 -19.87
N LEU A 160 33.37 21.69 -19.31
CA LEU A 160 33.63 21.83 -17.88
C LEU A 160 32.42 21.40 -17.04
N ALA A 161 31.21 21.87 -17.36
CA ALA A 161 29.99 21.52 -16.64
C ALA A 161 29.72 20.01 -16.71
N PHE A 162 29.93 19.39 -17.87
CA PHE A 162 29.84 17.93 -18.02
C PHE A 162 30.90 17.20 -17.20
N GLY A 163 32.15 17.66 -17.21
CA GLY A 163 33.22 17.07 -16.40
C GLY A 163 32.93 17.17 -14.89
N VAL A 164 32.43 18.32 -14.42
CA VAL A 164 32.04 18.50 -13.01
C VAL A 164 30.79 17.67 -12.68
N SER A 165 29.82 17.55 -13.60
CA SER A 165 28.67 16.65 -13.47
C SER A 165 29.10 15.20 -13.25
N CYS A 166 30.07 14.71 -14.02
CA CYS A 166 30.63 13.37 -13.85
C CYS A 166 31.29 13.17 -12.47
N VAL A 167 31.97 14.21 -11.94
CA VAL A 167 32.57 14.16 -10.60
C VAL A 167 31.49 14.07 -9.52
N PHE A 168 30.42 14.88 -9.60
CA PHE A 168 29.30 14.78 -8.67
C PHE A 168 28.54 13.46 -8.80
N GLY A 169 28.38 12.93 -10.01
CA GLY A 169 27.80 11.61 -10.24
C GLY A 169 28.64 10.50 -9.61
N ALA A 170 29.96 10.54 -9.76
CA ALA A 170 30.87 9.60 -9.10
C ALA A 170 30.87 9.76 -7.57
N ALA A 171 30.76 10.98 -7.06
CA ALA A 171 30.63 11.25 -5.63
C ALA A 171 29.30 10.73 -5.07
N CYS A 172 28.20 10.87 -5.82
CA CYS A 172 26.90 10.30 -5.49
C CYS A 172 26.98 8.76 -5.41
N LEU A 173 27.54 8.09 -6.42
CA LEU A 173 27.74 6.65 -6.39
C LEU A 173 28.64 6.20 -5.22
N ALA A 174 29.71 6.95 -4.93
CA ALA A 174 30.55 6.69 -3.77
C ALA A 174 29.78 6.86 -2.45
N ALA A 175 28.93 7.88 -2.33
CA ALA A 175 28.08 8.08 -1.16
C ALA A 175 27.09 6.92 -0.99
N VAL A 176 26.45 6.46 -2.07
CA VAL A 176 25.51 5.34 -2.06
C VAL A 176 26.18 4.04 -1.59
N PHE A 177 27.35 3.68 -2.14
CA PHE A 177 27.94 2.34 -1.92
C PHE A 177 29.06 2.27 -0.90
N LEU A 178 29.66 3.38 -0.47
CA LEU A 178 30.83 3.38 0.44
C LEU A 178 30.57 4.00 1.81
N LEU A 179 29.46 4.72 2.00
CA LEU A 179 29.08 5.22 3.32
C LEU A 179 28.33 4.13 4.12
N PRO A 180 28.53 4.07 5.45
CA PRO A 180 27.92 3.06 6.30
C PRO A 180 26.49 3.48 6.70
N TRP A 181 25.56 3.37 5.75
CA TRP A 181 24.13 3.60 6.01
C TRP A 181 23.58 2.52 6.97
N LYS A 182 22.65 2.92 7.83
CA LYS A 182 21.93 2.03 8.76
C LYS A 182 20.55 1.68 8.21
N GLY A 183 19.97 0.59 8.71
CA GLY A 183 18.65 0.11 8.36
C GLY A 183 18.66 -0.86 7.19
N ASP A 184 17.66 -1.74 7.18
CA ASP A 184 17.51 -2.77 6.15
C ASP A 184 17.25 -2.16 4.76
N ILE A 185 16.49 -1.06 4.70
CA ILE A 185 16.26 -0.26 3.49
C ILE A 185 17.21 0.94 3.49
N ASN A 186 18.25 0.86 2.65
CA ASN A 186 19.31 1.87 2.56
C ASN A 186 19.57 2.30 1.10
N PRO A 187 20.38 3.35 0.85
CA PRO A 187 20.60 3.87 -0.50
C PRO A 187 21.14 2.84 -1.49
N ALA A 188 21.93 1.87 -1.03
CA ALA A 188 22.52 0.84 -1.89
C ALA A 188 21.48 -0.19 -2.35
N TYR A 189 20.53 -0.54 -1.48
CA TYR A 189 19.36 -1.35 -1.81
C TYR A 189 18.45 -0.59 -2.80
N LEU A 190 18.07 0.64 -2.46
CA LEU A 190 17.17 1.50 -3.25
C LEU A 190 17.70 1.85 -4.64
N ALA A 191 19.02 1.80 -4.86
CA ALA A 191 19.63 2.00 -6.18
C ALA A 191 19.45 0.80 -7.14
N ARG A 192 18.86 -0.30 -6.66
CA ARG A 192 18.70 -1.56 -7.40
C ARG A 192 17.24 -2.03 -7.51
N THR A 193 16.30 -1.33 -6.86
CA THR A 193 14.88 -1.69 -6.85
C THR A 193 14.02 -0.54 -7.41
N ASP A 194 12.84 -0.87 -7.91
CA ASP A 194 11.78 0.10 -8.24
C ASP A 194 10.72 0.21 -7.13
N LEU A 195 10.87 -0.52 -6.04
CA LEU A 195 9.95 -0.54 -4.91
C LEU A 195 10.26 0.59 -3.91
N TYR A 196 9.36 0.81 -2.94
CA TYR A 196 9.55 1.73 -1.81
C TYR A 196 9.83 3.17 -2.24
N THR A 197 8.91 3.75 -3.01
CA THR A 197 9.05 5.12 -3.56
C THR A 197 9.36 6.17 -2.50
N ASP A 198 8.78 6.05 -1.30
CA ASP A 198 9.00 7.00 -0.21
C ASP A 198 10.44 7.00 0.32
N ASP A 199 10.99 5.82 0.59
CA ASP A 199 12.41 5.68 0.92
C ASP A 199 13.32 6.14 -0.24
N GLN A 200 12.94 5.90 -1.51
CA GLN A 200 13.72 6.42 -2.64
C GLN A 200 13.78 7.95 -2.66
N VAL A 201 12.66 8.63 -2.39
CA VAL A 201 12.61 10.09 -2.35
C VAL A 201 13.45 10.64 -1.20
N GLU A 202 13.30 10.09 0.01
CA GLU A 202 14.07 10.53 1.19
C GLU A 202 15.58 10.27 1.02
N GLN A 203 15.96 9.08 0.58
CA GLN A 203 17.35 8.65 0.65
C GLN A 203 18.15 8.98 -0.62
N LEU A 204 17.52 8.93 -1.80
CA LEU A 204 18.18 9.17 -3.09
C LEU A 204 17.84 10.53 -3.70
N GLY A 205 16.74 11.14 -3.26
CA GLY A 205 16.21 12.40 -3.77
C GLY A 205 15.17 12.20 -4.87
N LEU A 206 14.25 13.15 -4.97
CA LEU A 206 13.11 13.12 -5.89
C LEU A 206 13.55 13.01 -7.35
N GLY A 207 14.56 13.79 -7.74
CA GLY A 207 15.10 13.74 -9.10
C GLY A 207 15.72 12.38 -9.46
N THR A 208 16.27 11.68 -8.47
CA THR A 208 16.83 10.33 -8.66
C THR A 208 15.71 9.30 -8.78
N MET A 209 14.71 9.34 -7.89
CA MET A 209 13.54 8.46 -7.94
C MET A 209 12.85 8.52 -9.31
N LEU A 210 12.56 9.73 -9.82
CA LEU A 210 11.90 9.89 -11.14
C LEU A 210 12.74 9.37 -12.31
N LEU A 211 14.07 9.44 -12.20
CA LEU A 211 14.95 8.86 -13.21
C LEU A 211 14.94 7.33 -13.14
N GLN A 212 14.89 6.77 -11.92
CA GLN A 212 14.76 5.33 -11.72
C GLN A 212 13.45 4.83 -12.34
N ASP A 213 12.34 5.51 -12.08
CA ASP A 213 11.03 5.22 -12.70
C ASP A 213 11.12 5.18 -14.24
N VAL A 214 11.73 6.21 -14.87
CA VAL A 214 11.97 6.22 -16.33
C VAL A 214 12.85 5.06 -16.77
N ARG A 215 13.91 4.77 -16.03
CA ARG A 215 14.87 3.72 -16.38
C ARG A 215 14.20 2.35 -16.31
N HIS A 216 13.49 2.05 -15.23
CA HIS A 216 12.84 0.76 -15.00
C HIS A 216 11.70 0.54 -15.98
N SER A 217 10.95 1.59 -16.32
CA SER A 217 9.92 1.53 -17.36
C SER A 217 10.46 1.20 -18.76
N ILE A 218 11.71 1.55 -19.08
CA ILE A 218 12.31 1.32 -20.41
C ILE A 218 13.14 0.03 -20.45
N PHE A 219 13.90 -0.24 -19.40
CA PHE A 219 14.93 -1.29 -19.36
C PHE A 219 14.58 -2.45 -18.43
N GLY A 220 13.45 -2.38 -17.73
CA GLY A 220 13.13 -3.26 -16.62
C GLY A 220 13.94 -2.91 -15.37
N THR A 221 13.52 -3.47 -14.24
CA THR A 221 14.26 -3.45 -12.99
C THR A 221 15.44 -4.42 -13.08
N PRO A 222 16.66 -4.05 -12.65
CA PRO A 222 17.70 -5.04 -12.43
C PRO A 222 17.13 -6.05 -11.43
N GLY A 223 17.00 -7.32 -11.82
CA GLY A 223 16.32 -8.33 -10.99
C GLY A 223 16.74 -8.19 -9.53
N GLU A 224 15.78 -7.84 -8.67
CA GLU A 224 16.04 -7.81 -7.24
C GLU A 224 16.60 -9.16 -6.84
N THR A 225 17.66 -9.17 -6.04
CA THR A 225 18.23 -10.42 -5.53
C THR A 225 17.14 -11.15 -4.74
N MET A 226 16.67 -12.26 -5.30
CA MET A 226 15.76 -13.17 -4.62
C MET A 226 16.40 -13.63 -3.31
N PRO A 227 15.63 -13.75 -2.22
CA PRO A 227 16.11 -14.37 -0.99
C PRO A 227 16.70 -15.74 -1.32
N GLN A 228 17.89 -16.05 -0.81
CA GLN A 228 18.45 -17.38 -1.03
C GLN A 228 17.61 -18.38 -0.26
N VAL A 229 17.08 -19.39 -0.94
CA VAL A 229 16.33 -20.46 -0.28
C VAL A 229 17.29 -21.25 0.61
N GLU A 230 17.39 -20.84 1.87
CA GLU A 230 18.02 -21.65 2.90
C GLU A 230 17.02 -22.73 3.31
N GLU A 231 17.50 -23.95 3.60
CA GLU A 231 16.66 -24.93 4.29
C GLU A 231 16.17 -24.24 5.57
N ALA A 232 14.89 -23.92 5.64
CA ALA A 232 14.28 -23.27 6.78
C ALA A 232 14.57 -24.14 8.01
N ALA A 233 15.58 -23.75 8.78
CA ALA A 233 15.88 -24.36 10.06
C ALA A 233 14.96 -23.73 11.10
N GLU A 234 13.68 -24.09 11.07
CA GLU A 234 12.79 -23.83 12.19
C GLU A 234 12.67 -25.11 13.02
N GLY A 235 13.34 -25.09 14.16
CA GLY A 235 13.19 -26.07 15.22
C GLY A 235 11.81 -25.94 15.85
N GLN A 236 10.84 -26.66 15.29
CA GLN A 236 9.64 -27.05 16.01
C GLN A 236 9.78 -28.53 16.38
N GLN A 237 9.54 -28.84 17.66
CA GLN A 237 9.54 -30.22 18.15
C GLN A 237 8.54 -31.04 17.33
N GLU A 238 9.00 -32.15 16.74
CA GLU A 238 8.11 -33.18 16.18
C GLU A 238 7.05 -33.53 17.24
N PRO A 239 5.75 -33.35 16.96
CA PRO A 239 4.71 -33.88 17.82
C PRO A 239 4.79 -35.41 17.85
N GLU A 240 4.45 -36.01 18.99
CA GLU A 240 4.13 -37.44 19.06
C GLU A 240 2.90 -37.74 18.19
N GLU A 241 3.09 -38.25 16.97
CA GLU A 241 2.09 -38.60 15.94
C GLU A 241 1.02 -37.51 15.62
N PRO A 242 0.89 -37.04 14.35
CA PRO A 242 -0.06 -35.98 14.03
C PRO A 242 -1.51 -36.43 14.30
N VAL A 243 -2.23 -35.66 15.12
CA VAL A 243 -3.64 -35.91 15.48
C VAL A 243 -4.58 -35.53 14.33
N TYR A 244 -4.16 -34.58 13.50
CA TYR A 244 -4.90 -34.05 12.35
C TYR A 244 -4.06 -34.17 11.05
N ASP A 245 -4.74 -34.21 9.90
CA ASP A 245 -4.09 -34.14 8.60
C ASP A 245 -3.49 -32.74 8.35
N HIS A 246 -2.78 -32.55 7.24
CA HIS A 246 -2.21 -31.25 6.88
C HIS A 246 -3.01 -30.61 5.74
N ASN A 247 -3.12 -29.28 5.75
CA ASN A 247 -3.66 -28.50 4.63
C ASN A 247 -2.61 -28.45 3.51
N GLN A 248 -2.50 -29.55 2.77
CA GLN A 248 -1.54 -29.77 1.70
C GLN A 248 -2.18 -30.46 0.50
N MET A 249 -1.70 -30.12 -0.69
CA MET A 249 -2.06 -30.78 -1.94
C MET A 249 -0.88 -31.63 -2.46
N HIS A 250 -1.17 -32.57 -3.35
CA HIS A 250 -0.15 -33.40 -4.00
C HIS A 250 0.54 -32.65 -5.15
N ILE A 251 1.56 -31.86 -4.82
CA ILE A 251 2.31 -31.03 -5.78
C ILE A 251 3.78 -31.47 -5.87
N ASP A 252 4.28 -31.66 -7.09
CA ASP A 252 5.69 -32.02 -7.37
C ASP A 252 6.55 -30.76 -7.55
N PHE A 253 6.91 -30.13 -6.44
CA PHE A 253 7.75 -28.92 -6.45
C PHE A 253 9.15 -29.16 -7.03
N GLU A 254 9.75 -30.33 -6.84
CA GLU A 254 11.05 -30.66 -7.44
C GLU A 254 10.95 -30.71 -8.97
N GLY A 255 9.90 -31.34 -9.49
CA GLY A 255 9.59 -31.36 -10.93
C GLY A 255 9.33 -29.98 -11.51
N LEU A 256 8.56 -29.13 -10.79
CA LEU A 256 8.28 -27.74 -11.17
C LEU A 256 9.55 -26.89 -11.21
N ALA A 257 10.42 -27.01 -10.19
CA ALA A 257 11.71 -26.33 -10.14
C ALA A 257 12.62 -26.72 -11.32
N ALA A 258 12.65 -28.00 -11.68
CA ALA A 258 13.42 -28.50 -12.81
C ALA A 258 12.87 -28.07 -14.18
N ALA A 259 11.57 -27.82 -14.27
CA ALA A 259 10.86 -27.41 -15.49
C ALA A 259 10.69 -25.89 -15.63
N ALA A 260 11.05 -25.12 -14.59
CA ALA A 260 10.86 -23.68 -14.52
C ALA A 260 11.46 -22.94 -15.72
N SER A 261 10.69 -22.00 -16.27
CA SER A 261 11.06 -21.21 -17.43
C SER A 261 11.78 -19.90 -17.08
N SER A 262 11.74 -19.51 -15.81
CA SER A 262 12.40 -18.31 -15.26
C SER A 262 13.06 -18.61 -13.90
N GLU A 263 13.90 -17.70 -13.42
CA GLU A 263 14.52 -17.85 -12.09
C GLU A 263 13.48 -17.70 -10.97
N GLU A 264 12.46 -16.87 -11.19
CA GLU A 264 11.35 -16.61 -10.29
C GLU A 264 10.47 -17.85 -10.10
N GLU A 265 10.09 -18.54 -11.19
CA GLU A 265 9.31 -19.78 -11.12
C GLU A 265 10.05 -20.89 -10.37
N ARG A 266 11.36 -21.01 -10.63
CA ARG A 266 12.21 -21.97 -9.94
C ARG A 266 12.27 -21.64 -8.45
N TRP A 267 12.46 -20.37 -8.11
CA TRP A 267 12.50 -19.91 -6.73
C TRP A 267 11.19 -20.19 -5.99
N LEU A 268 10.02 -19.93 -6.61
CA LEU A 268 8.71 -20.25 -6.02
C LEU A 268 8.60 -21.75 -5.72
N SER A 269 9.02 -22.60 -6.67
CA SER A 269 8.99 -24.06 -6.51
C SER A 269 9.91 -24.52 -5.36
N GLU A 270 11.13 -24.01 -5.32
CA GLU A 270 12.12 -24.31 -4.26
C GLU A 270 11.62 -23.82 -2.89
N TYR A 271 11.08 -22.61 -2.82
CA TYR A 271 10.52 -22.04 -1.59
C TYR A 271 9.34 -22.87 -1.09
N PHE A 272 8.31 -23.11 -1.92
CA PHE A 272 7.14 -23.90 -1.51
C PHE A 272 7.48 -25.34 -1.13
N GLY A 273 8.48 -25.94 -1.80
CA GLY A 273 9.00 -27.26 -1.44
C GLY A 273 9.76 -27.29 -0.11
N SER A 274 10.27 -26.16 0.37
CA SER A 274 10.99 -26.03 1.64
C SER A 274 10.08 -25.73 2.85
N VAL A 275 8.89 -25.18 2.62
CA VAL A 275 7.94 -24.81 3.67
C VAL A 275 7.19 -26.04 4.18
N GLN A 276 7.07 -26.17 5.50
CA GLN A 276 6.23 -27.21 6.10
C GLN A 276 4.75 -26.82 5.97
N PRO A 277 3.87 -27.74 5.54
CA PRO A 277 2.45 -27.46 5.49
C PRO A 277 1.89 -27.30 6.91
N ALA A 278 0.87 -26.46 7.06
CA ALA A 278 0.17 -26.28 8.32
C ALA A 278 -0.69 -27.52 8.65
N GLN A 279 -0.72 -27.90 9.93
CA GLN A 279 -1.67 -28.91 10.41
C GLN A 279 -3.09 -28.33 10.42
N GLN A 280 -4.05 -29.19 10.10
CA GLN A 280 -5.45 -28.96 10.42
C GLN A 280 -5.63 -28.91 11.94
N ASN A 281 -6.75 -28.34 12.37
CA ASN A 281 -7.05 -28.11 13.79
C ASN A 281 -8.49 -28.49 14.11
N GLU A 282 -8.88 -28.34 15.37
CA GLU A 282 -10.21 -28.70 15.85
C GLU A 282 -11.36 -27.89 15.21
N TYR A 283 -11.03 -26.76 14.55
CA TYR A 283 -11.97 -25.88 13.87
C TYR A 283 -12.06 -26.14 12.36
N THR A 284 -11.22 -27.03 11.80
CA THR A 284 -11.26 -27.36 10.38
C THR A 284 -12.64 -27.88 9.99
N GLY A 285 -13.28 -27.23 9.00
CA GLY A 285 -14.64 -27.55 8.54
C GLY A 285 -15.76 -27.15 9.50
N MET A 286 -15.49 -26.35 10.54
CA MET A 286 -16.50 -25.87 11.50
C MET A 286 -17.71 -25.19 10.82
N PHE A 287 -17.46 -24.51 9.70
CA PHE A 287 -18.47 -23.81 8.90
C PHE A 287 -18.65 -24.42 7.50
N GLU A 288 -18.32 -25.71 7.31
CA GLU A 288 -18.56 -26.40 6.04
C GLU A 288 -20.03 -26.30 5.63
N GLY A 289 -20.28 -25.83 4.40
CA GLY A 289 -21.63 -25.65 3.86
C GLY A 289 -22.37 -24.38 4.31
N TYR A 290 -21.82 -23.58 5.22
CA TYR A 290 -22.41 -22.30 5.65
C TYR A 290 -22.45 -21.31 4.48
N ASN A 291 -23.44 -20.42 4.47
CA ASN A 291 -23.34 -19.22 3.67
C ASN A 291 -22.20 -18.35 4.18
N VAL A 292 -21.55 -17.58 3.30
CA VAL A 292 -20.46 -16.67 3.67
C VAL A 292 -20.78 -15.27 3.20
N ILE A 293 -20.61 -14.30 4.09
CA ILE A 293 -20.62 -12.87 3.76
C ILE A 293 -19.29 -12.29 4.21
N PHE A 294 -18.43 -11.97 3.25
CA PHE A 294 -17.15 -11.32 3.48
C PHE A 294 -17.25 -9.82 3.17
N ILE A 295 -16.97 -8.98 4.17
CA ILE A 295 -16.98 -7.53 4.08
C ILE A 295 -15.55 -7.01 4.25
N THR A 296 -15.03 -6.33 3.23
CA THR A 296 -13.86 -5.45 3.39
C THR A 296 -14.36 -4.07 3.79
N ALA A 297 -14.01 -3.62 5.00
CA ALA A 297 -14.49 -2.39 5.60
C ALA A 297 -13.49 -1.23 5.39
N GLU A 298 -13.85 -0.29 4.52
CA GLU A 298 -13.07 0.90 4.14
C GLU A 298 -12.66 1.74 5.36
N GLY A 299 -11.35 1.96 5.56
CA GLY A 299 -10.82 2.85 6.60
C GLY A 299 -11.24 2.48 8.03
N PHE A 300 -11.69 1.24 8.25
CA PHE A 300 -12.23 0.80 9.52
C PHE A 300 -11.11 0.62 10.56
N SER A 301 -11.42 0.97 11.82
CA SER A 301 -10.56 0.69 12.96
C SER A 301 -11.38 0.20 14.14
N GLY A 302 -10.97 -0.91 14.75
CA GLY A 302 -11.58 -1.46 15.96
C GLY A 302 -11.70 -0.46 17.13
N TYR A 303 -10.88 0.60 17.16
CA TYR A 303 -10.98 1.66 18.16
C TYR A 303 -12.30 2.43 18.15
N MET A 304 -13.09 2.35 17.06
CA MET A 304 -14.42 2.96 17.01
C MET A 304 -15.51 2.13 17.69
N ILE A 305 -15.26 0.84 17.97
CA ILE A 305 -16.28 -0.07 18.49
C ILE A 305 -16.62 0.34 19.92
N ASP A 306 -17.91 0.64 20.13
CA ASP A 306 -18.46 0.98 21.43
C ASP A 306 -19.76 0.19 21.69
N PRO A 307 -19.97 -0.37 22.90
CA PRO A 307 -21.15 -1.17 23.23
C PRO A 307 -22.50 -0.45 23.09
N GLU A 308 -22.53 0.88 23.24
CA GLU A 308 -23.76 1.68 23.17
C GLU A 308 -23.93 2.31 21.79
N LEU A 309 -22.85 2.81 21.19
CA LEU A 309 -22.88 3.52 19.91
C LEU A 309 -22.92 2.57 18.71
N THR A 310 -22.20 1.44 18.77
CA THR A 310 -22.11 0.43 17.70
C THR A 310 -22.39 -0.97 18.25
N PRO A 311 -23.61 -1.24 18.75
CA PRO A 311 -23.93 -2.48 19.44
C PRO A 311 -23.77 -3.74 18.56
N THR A 312 -24.06 -3.66 17.26
CA THR A 312 -23.93 -4.80 16.34
C THR A 312 -22.46 -5.13 16.09
N LEU A 313 -21.63 -4.13 15.78
CA LEU A 313 -20.17 -4.30 15.69
C LEU A 313 -19.59 -4.86 17.00
N TYR A 314 -20.01 -4.32 18.15
CA TYR A 314 -19.55 -4.79 19.46
C TYR A 314 -19.91 -6.26 19.67
N LYS A 315 -21.16 -6.65 19.43
CA LYS A 315 -21.63 -8.03 19.51
C LYS A 315 -20.79 -8.96 18.62
N MET A 316 -20.69 -8.65 17.34
CA MET A 316 -19.97 -9.49 16.37
C MET A 316 -18.47 -9.60 16.69
N SER A 317 -17.87 -8.55 17.25
CA SER A 317 -16.45 -8.55 17.67
C SER A 317 -16.15 -9.28 18.97
N THR A 318 -17.16 -9.60 19.78
CA THR A 318 -16.99 -10.17 21.13
C THR A 318 -17.64 -11.53 21.34
N GLU A 319 -18.59 -11.92 20.49
CA GLU A 319 -19.32 -13.20 20.59
C GLU A 319 -18.86 -14.23 19.55
N GLY A 320 -17.95 -13.86 18.64
CA GLY A 320 -17.42 -14.74 17.58
C GLY A 320 -16.03 -15.27 17.90
N PHE A 321 -15.16 -15.35 16.89
CA PHE A 321 -13.73 -15.41 17.13
C PHE A 321 -13.22 -14.02 17.52
N VAL A 322 -12.49 -13.95 18.62
CA VAL A 322 -12.02 -12.70 19.23
C VAL A 322 -10.51 -12.62 19.12
N PHE A 323 -10.02 -11.92 18.09
CA PHE A 323 -8.60 -11.76 17.81
C PHE A 323 -8.01 -10.62 18.65
N LYS A 324 -7.11 -10.95 19.58
CA LYS A 324 -6.50 -9.93 20.46
C LYS A 324 -5.39 -9.14 19.79
N ASN A 325 -4.72 -9.71 18.79
CA ASN A 325 -3.51 -9.16 18.18
C ASN A 325 -3.59 -9.18 16.64
N PHE A 326 -4.69 -8.66 16.10
CA PHE A 326 -4.86 -8.46 14.66
C PHE A 326 -4.34 -7.08 14.22
N TYR A 327 -3.57 -7.06 13.13
CA TYR A 327 -2.99 -5.85 12.55
C TYR A 327 -3.42 -5.68 11.10
N SER A 328 -3.68 -4.43 10.68
CA SER A 328 -3.93 -4.04 9.29
C SER A 328 -2.82 -3.10 8.80
N PRO A 329 -1.64 -3.61 8.44
CA PRO A 329 -0.53 -2.77 8.00
C PRO A 329 -0.86 -2.06 6.68
N LEU A 330 -0.50 -0.78 6.60
CA LEU A 330 -0.74 0.06 5.42
C LEU A 330 0.26 -0.27 4.30
N HIS A 331 -0.01 -1.33 3.55
CA HIS A 331 0.76 -1.68 2.35
C HIS A 331 0.37 -0.79 1.15
N PHE A 332 1.20 -0.81 0.10
CA PHE A 332 1.06 0.03 -1.09
C PHE A 332 -0.36 -0.03 -1.69
N THR A 333 -0.88 1.12 -2.11
CA THR A 333 -2.26 1.37 -2.60
C THR A 333 -3.40 1.30 -1.58
N SER A 334 -3.12 1.38 -0.27
CA SER A 334 -4.13 1.48 0.81
C SER A 334 -5.28 0.48 0.60
N THR A 335 -6.47 0.94 0.17
CA THR A 335 -7.66 0.10 -0.07
C THR A 335 -7.35 -1.12 -0.94
N SER A 336 -6.72 -0.92 -2.10
CA SER A 336 -6.46 -2.03 -3.04
C SER A 336 -5.39 -2.97 -2.52
N GLY A 337 -4.47 -2.49 -1.67
CA GLY A 337 -3.43 -3.31 -1.04
C GLY A 337 -3.99 -4.16 0.10
N GLY A 338 -4.81 -3.57 0.96
CA GLY A 338 -5.55 -4.26 2.01
C GLY A 338 -6.53 -5.30 1.47
N GLU A 339 -7.33 -4.91 0.48
CA GLU A 339 -8.24 -5.80 -0.23
C GLU A 339 -7.50 -6.98 -0.88
N PHE A 340 -6.34 -6.74 -1.51
CA PHE A 340 -5.54 -7.82 -2.08
C PHE A 340 -5.11 -8.84 -1.01
N GLN A 341 -4.65 -8.38 0.16
CA GLN A 341 -4.29 -9.27 1.28
C GLN A 341 -5.49 -10.08 1.76
N ASN A 342 -6.61 -9.40 2.05
CA ASN A 342 -7.86 -10.01 2.51
C ASN A 342 -8.35 -11.13 1.57
N LEU A 343 -8.28 -10.90 0.25
CA LEU A 343 -8.87 -11.79 -0.76
C LEU A 343 -7.92 -12.87 -1.27
N THR A 344 -6.60 -12.70 -1.13
CA THR A 344 -5.60 -13.61 -1.72
C THR A 344 -4.67 -14.27 -0.72
N GLY A 345 -4.60 -13.78 0.52
CA GLY A 345 -3.63 -14.24 1.51
C GLY A 345 -2.17 -13.94 1.12
N LEU A 346 -1.95 -12.95 0.26
CA LEU A 346 -0.65 -12.54 -0.28
C LEU A 346 -0.42 -11.05 -0.04
N TYR A 347 0.84 -10.65 0.17
CA TYR A 347 1.22 -9.24 0.24
C TYR A 347 1.22 -8.60 -1.16
N PRO A 348 0.74 -7.35 -1.31
CA PRO A 348 0.80 -6.64 -2.58
C PRO A 348 2.25 -6.20 -2.87
N ARG A 349 2.53 -5.97 -4.15
CA ARG A 349 3.78 -5.36 -4.60
C ARG A 349 3.91 -3.95 -4.00
N ALA A 350 5.10 -3.63 -3.48
CA ALA A 350 5.43 -2.33 -2.91
C ALA A 350 5.71 -1.24 -3.98
N GLY A 351 4.92 -1.23 -5.07
CA GLY A 351 5.10 -0.39 -6.24
C GLY A 351 4.17 -0.79 -7.39
N PHE A 352 4.37 -0.17 -8.57
CA PHE A 352 3.59 -0.49 -9.77
C PHE A 352 4.17 -1.69 -10.55
N PRO A 353 3.34 -2.47 -11.27
CA PRO A 353 1.89 -2.35 -11.38
C PRO A 353 1.16 -2.76 -10.09
N VAL A 354 -0.05 -2.20 -9.87
CA VAL A 354 -0.87 -2.52 -8.69
C VAL A 354 -1.31 -3.98 -8.75
N SER A 355 -1.00 -4.79 -7.72
CA SER A 355 -1.17 -6.24 -7.74
C SER A 355 -2.58 -6.71 -8.06
N LEU A 356 -3.60 -6.06 -7.52
CA LEU A 356 -5.00 -6.42 -7.78
C LEU A 356 -5.41 -6.09 -9.22
N THR A 357 -4.99 -4.94 -9.75
CA THR A 357 -5.22 -4.59 -11.17
C THR A 357 -4.51 -5.56 -12.09
N GLU A 358 -3.26 -5.90 -11.77
CA GLU A 358 -2.42 -6.76 -12.60
C GLU A 358 -2.96 -8.19 -12.66
N SER A 359 -3.44 -8.73 -11.54
CA SER A 359 -4.04 -10.07 -11.51
C SER A 359 -5.24 -10.19 -12.45
N GLY A 360 -6.10 -9.17 -12.50
CA GLY A 360 -7.23 -9.10 -13.43
C GLY A 360 -6.79 -8.98 -14.89
N LYS A 361 -5.85 -8.08 -15.18
CA LYS A 361 -5.33 -7.86 -16.55
C LYS A 361 -4.67 -9.10 -17.15
N GLN A 362 -3.89 -9.83 -16.34
CA GLN A 362 -3.25 -11.06 -16.77
C GLN A 362 -4.21 -12.26 -16.78
N SER A 363 -5.37 -12.13 -16.12
CA SER A 363 -6.27 -13.26 -15.83
C SER A 363 -5.49 -14.38 -15.11
N THR A 364 -4.67 -13.99 -14.12
CA THR A 364 -3.85 -14.91 -13.32
C THR A 364 -4.76 -15.93 -12.64
N TYR A 365 -4.41 -17.21 -12.74
CA TYR A 365 -5.15 -18.27 -12.06
C TYR A 365 -4.95 -18.18 -10.55
N LEU A 366 -6.02 -17.90 -9.81
CA LEU A 366 -6.01 -17.76 -8.35
C LEU A 366 -7.04 -18.71 -7.71
N PRO A 367 -6.79 -20.03 -7.67
CA PRO A 367 -7.78 -21.02 -7.25
C PRO A 367 -8.15 -20.91 -5.76
N PHE A 368 -7.23 -20.42 -4.93
CA PHE A 368 -7.44 -20.34 -3.49
C PHE A 368 -8.27 -19.13 -3.05
N THR A 369 -8.57 -18.17 -3.93
CA THR A 369 -9.44 -17.05 -3.55
C THR A 369 -10.80 -17.60 -3.15
N LEU A 370 -11.40 -17.01 -2.13
CA LEU A 370 -12.59 -17.58 -1.48
C LEU A 370 -13.69 -17.99 -2.47
N ALA A 371 -14.02 -17.12 -3.44
CA ALA A 371 -15.01 -17.45 -4.47
C ALA A 371 -14.56 -18.57 -5.41
N ASN A 372 -13.31 -18.56 -5.89
CA ASN A 372 -12.82 -19.63 -6.78
C ASN A 372 -12.81 -21.00 -6.08
N ALA A 373 -12.42 -21.04 -4.81
CA ALA A 373 -12.44 -22.25 -4.00
C ALA A 373 -13.89 -22.76 -3.79
N LEU A 374 -14.80 -21.88 -3.38
CA LEU A 374 -16.18 -22.26 -3.03
C LEU A 374 -17.09 -22.51 -4.24
N ASN A 375 -16.85 -21.87 -5.39
CA ASN A 375 -17.63 -22.07 -6.61
C ASN A 375 -17.59 -23.54 -7.09
N GLY A 376 -16.46 -24.24 -6.84
CA GLY A 376 -16.32 -25.68 -7.11
C GLY A 376 -17.24 -26.55 -6.24
N GLU A 377 -17.56 -26.08 -5.04
CA GLU A 377 -18.43 -26.72 -4.04
C GLU A 377 -19.92 -26.35 -4.20
N GLY A 378 -20.28 -25.66 -5.29
CA GLY A 378 -21.66 -25.33 -5.62
C GLY A 378 -22.16 -23.99 -5.05
N TYR A 379 -21.26 -23.15 -4.53
CA TYR A 379 -21.63 -21.83 -4.05
C TYR A 379 -21.97 -20.87 -5.19
N THR A 380 -22.93 -19.98 -4.94
CA THR A 380 -23.13 -18.79 -5.78
C THR A 380 -22.31 -17.63 -5.23
N SER A 381 -21.28 -17.19 -5.96
CA SER A 381 -20.44 -16.05 -5.56
C SER A 381 -20.82 -14.75 -6.26
N SER A 382 -21.16 -13.71 -5.50
CA SER A 382 -21.44 -12.34 -6.02
C SER A 382 -20.70 -11.29 -5.20
N GLY A 383 -20.30 -10.19 -5.83
CA GLY A 383 -19.61 -9.10 -5.16
C GLY A 383 -20.20 -7.74 -5.49
N TYR A 384 -20.24 -6.85 -4.50
CA TYR A 384 -20.88 -5.54 -4.62
C TYR A 384 -19.96 -4.42 -4.10
N HIS A 385 -19.90 -3.33 -4.87
CA HIS A 385 -19.28 -2.09 -4.44
C HIS A 385 -20.07 -0.91 -4.98
N PHE A 386 -20.57 -0.04 -4.10
CA PHE A 386 -21.39 1.12 -4.50
C PHE A 386 -20.50 2.30 -4.92
N ASN A 387 -19.52 2.04 -5.76
CA ASN A 387 -18.65 3.04 -6.38
C ASN A 387 -18.50 2.75 -7.88
N GLN A 388 -17.88 3.68 -8.60
CA GLN A 388 -17.47 3.48 -9.99
C GLN A 388 -16.23 2.57 -10.06
N ASN A 389 -15.85 2.19 -11.27
CA ASN A 389 -14.67 1.39 -11.52
C ASN A 389 -13.40 2.12 -11.06
N MET A 390 -12.69 1.50 -10.13
CA MET A 390 -11.41 1.96 -9.60
C MET A 390 -10.49 0.75 -9.47
N TYR A 391 -9.17 0.95 -9.61
CA TYR A 391 -8.15 -0.10 -9.43
C TYR A 391 -8.33 -1.36 -10.31
N GLY A 392 -9.03 -1.26 -11.44
CA GLY A 392 -9.20 -2.39 -12.36
C GLY A 392 -10.14 -3.49 -11.83
N ARG A 393 -11.09 -3.16 -10.94
CA ARG A 393 -12.00 -4.13 -10.33
C ARG A 393 -12.94 -4.80 -11.32
N GLU A 394 -13.22 -4.17 -12.45
CA GLU A 394 -13.96 -4.78 -13.56
C GLU A 394 -13.28 -6.02 -14.15
N LEU A 395 -11.95 -6.15 -13.98
CA LEU A 395 -11.18 -7.31 -14.41
C LEU A 395 -10.81 -8.21 -13.24
N SER A 396 -10.39 -7.62 -12.11
CA SER A 396 -9.86 -8.40 -10.99
C SER A 396 -10.93 -9.22 -10.29
N HIS A 397 -12.10 -8.65 -9.98
CA HIS A 397 -13.11 -9.36 -9.19
C HIS A 397 -13.77 -10.53 -9.95
N PRO A 398 -14.06 -10.41 -11.26
CA PRO A 398 -14.42 -11.59 -12.04
C PRO A 398 -13.32 -12.66 -12.06
N ASN A 399 -12.03 -12.28 -12.12
CA ASN A 399 -10.91 -13.22 -12.05
C ASN A 399 -10.80 -13.91 -10.67
N LEU A 400 -11.19 -13.24 -9.59
CA LEU A 400 -11.26 -13.80 -8.24
C LEU A 400 -12.45 -14.76 -8.04
N GLY A 401 -13.38 -14.85 -9.00
CA GLY A 401 -14.49 -15.80 -9.01
C GLY A 401 -15.88 -15.19 -8.73
N TYR A 402 -16.01 -13.87 -8.65
CA TYR A 402 -17.27 -13.21 -8.33
C TYR A 402 -18.07 -12.78 -9.57
N GLU A 403 -19.40 -12.89 -9.52
CA GLU A 403 -20.28 -12.02 -10.31
C GLU A 403 -20.16 -10.59 -9.76
N TRP A 404 -19.25 -9.79 -10.33
CA TRP A 404 -18.93 -8.47 -9.82
C TRP A 404 -19.92 -7.39 -10.27
N ARG A 405 -20.38 -6.57 -9.31
CA ARG A 405 -21.29 -5.45 -9.56
C ARG A 405 -20.78 -4.17 -8.89
N GLN A 406 -20.66 -3.13 -9.71
CA GLN A 406 -20.32 -1.77 -9.29
C GLN A 406 -21.12 -0.76 -10.13
N ALA A 407 -20.96 0.54 -9.94
CA ALA A 407 -21.82 1.54 -10.57
C ALA A 407 -21.67 1.61 -12.10
N ASP A 408 -20.53 1.16 -12.64
CA ASP A 408 -20.24 1.11 -14.08
C ASP A 408 -19.26 -0.02 -14.44
N ALA A 409 -18.86 -0.10 -15.71
CA ALA A 409 -17.90 -1.07 -16.26
C ALA A 409 -18.20 -2.56 -15.93
N CYS A 410 -19.45 -2.92 -15.65
CA CYS A 410 -19.87 -4.30 -15.38
C CYS A 410 -21.20 -4.63 -16.09
N GLU A 411 -21.56 -5.90 -16.13
CA GLU A 411 -22.76 -6.37 -16.84
C GLU A 411 -24.07 -5.95 -16.15
N ARG A 412 -24.06 -5.91 -14.81
CA ARG A 412 -25.21 -5.61 -13.96
C ARG A 412 -24.85 -4.52 -12.94
N PRO A 413 -24.90 -3.24 -13.33
CA PRO A 413 -24.46 -2.17 -12.45
C PRO A 413 -25.42 -1.97 -11.27
N VAL A 414 -24.84 -1.62 -10.13
CA VAL A 414 -25.61 -1.16 -8.96
C VAL A 414 -26.11 0.26 -9.19
N THR A 415 -27.21 0.63 -8.54
CA THR A 415 -27.72 2.01 -8.57
C THR A 415 -27.25 2.73 -7.34
N LYS A 416 -26.54 3.85 -7.52
CA LYS A 416 -26.11 4.71 -6.41
C LYS A 416 -27.30 5.45 -5.79
N GLU A 417 -27.24 5.67 -4.48
CA GLU A 417 -28.19 6.49 -3.74
C GLU A 417 -28.05 7.97 -4.15
N THR A 418 -29.18 8.65 -4.34
CA THR A 418 -29.25 10.06 -4.74
C THR A 418 -30.22 10.84 -3.87
N ASP A 419 -29.99 12.15 -3.72
CA ASP A 419 -31.00 13.05 -3.16
C ASP A 419 -32.21 13.29 -4.09
N GLU A 420 -33.22 14.01 -3.61
CA GLU A 420 -34.44 14.35 -4.38
C GLU A 420 -34.14 15.09 -5.70
N GLY A 421 -32.98 15.75 -5.81
CA GLY A 421 -32.52 16.46 -6.99
C GLY A 421 -31.74 15.58 -7.98
N GLY A 422 -31.50 14.32 -7.65
CA GLY A 422 -30.73 13.37 -8.45
C GLY A 422 -29.21 13.52 -8.29
N ARG A 423 -28.73 14.21 -7.26
CA ARG A 423 -27.29 14.26 -6.94
C ARG A 423 -26.91 13.01 -6.18
N GLU A 424 -25.91 12.28 -6.67
CA GLU A 424 -25.32 11.13 -5.98
C GLU A 424 -24.73 11.55 -4.63
N TYR A 425 -24.99 10.74 -3.60
CA TYR A 425 -24.32 10.89 -2.32
C TYR A 425 -22.85 10.47 -2.40
N TRP A 426 -21.98 11.16 -1.67
CA TRP A 426 -20.57 10.80 -1.59
C TRP A 426 -20.02 10.99 -0.17
N PRO A 427 -19.37 9.96 0.41
CA PRO A 427 -19.40 8.56 -0.02
C PRO A 427 -20.82 7.94 -0.05
N GLN A 428 -20.95 6.76 -0.64
CA GLN A 428 -22.22 6.02 -0.71
C GLN A 428 -22.49 5.26 0.60
N SER A 429 -23.78 5.01 0.90
CA SER A 429 -24.22 4.35 2.14
C SER A 429 -24.05 2.83 2.08
N ASP A 430 -23.40 2.27 3.11
CA ASP A 430 -23.21 0.82 3.25
C ASP A 430 -24.53 0.12 3.62
N ASP A 431 -25.38 0.78 4.42
CA ASP A 431 -26.75 0.32 4.72
C ASP A 431 -27.62 0.26 3.46
N TYR A 432 -27.53 1.28 2.60
CA TYR A 432 -28.21 1.25 1.31
C TYR A 432 -27.69 0.12 0.40
N MET A 433 -26.37 -0.13 0.38
CA MET A 433 -25.80 -1.25 -0.37
C MET A 433 -26.38 -2.59 0.06
N VAL A 434 -26.45 -2.86 1.37
CA VAL A 434 -27.06 -4.09 1.92
C VAL A 434 -28.53 -4.20 1.48
N GLN A 435 -29.31 -3.14 1.68
CA GLN A 435 -30.73 -3.08 1.30
C GLN A 435 -30.99 -3.39 -0.17
N GLN A 436 -30.16 -2.89 -1.07
CA GLN A 436 -30.37 -3.06 -2.50
C GLN A 436 -29.95 -4.44 -3.03
N THR A 437 -29.19 -5.20 -2.25
CA THR A 437 -28.51 -6.40 -2.75
C THR A 437 -28.94 -7.67 -2.04
N PHE A 438 -29.54 -7.62 -0.85
CA PHE A 438 -29.96 -8.82 -0.09
C PHE A 438 -30.84 -9.79 -0.91
N GLU A 439 -31.86 -9.25 -1.61
CA GLU A 439 -32.77 -10.04 -2.44
C GLU A 439 -32.07 -10.75 -3.63
N ASP A 440 -30.87 -10.31 -4.03
CA ASP A 440 -30.16 -10.93 -5.16
C ASP A 440 -29.62 -12.33 -4.83
N TYR A 441 -29.42 -12.67 -3.56
CA TYR A 441 -28.72 -13.89 -3.16
C TYR A 441 -29.38 -14.72 -2.07
N VAL A 442 -30.32 -14.16 -1.29
CA VAL A 442 -30.95 -14.87 -0.15
C VAL A 442 -31.50 -16.25 -0.50
N ASP A 443 -32.09 -16.42 -1.70
CA ASP A 443 -32.67 -17.69 -2.15
C ASP A 443 -31.67 -18.64 -2.86
N LYS A 444 -30.36 -18.36 -2.77
CA LYS A 444 -29.30 -19.06 -3.54
C LYS A 444 -28.30 -19.80 -2.66
N GLU A 445 -28.73 -20.28 -1.50
CA GLU A 445 -27.87 -21.04 -0.58
C GLU A 445 -27.30 -22.33 -1.23
N PRO A 446 -26.02 -22.68 -0.97
CA PRO A 446 -25.04 -21.85 -0.26
C PRO A 446 -24.55 -20.70 -1.15
N PHE A 447 -24.39 -19.51 -0.56
CA PHE A 447 -23.85 -18.33 -1.24
C PHE A 447 -22.56 -17.82 -0.60
N ASN A 448 -21.75 -17.12 -1.41
CA ASN A 448 -20.57 -16.37 -0.97
C ASN A 448 -20.68 -14.93 -1.47
N ILE A 449 -20.92 -14.00 -0.56
CA ILE A 449 -21.12 -12.59 -0.88
C ILE A 449 -19.91 -11.78 -0.45
N TYR A 450 -19.38 -10.99 -1.37
CA TYR A 450 -18.35 -10.01 -1.06
C TYR A 450 -18.91 -8.59 -1.08
N TYR A 451 -18.70 -7.84 -0.01
CA TYR A 451 -18.98 -6.41 0.06
C TYR A 451 -17.69 -5.63 0.23
N LEU A 452 -17.47 -4.65 -0.64
CA LEU A 452 -16.48 -3.60 -0.40
C LEU A 452 -17.23 -2.33 -0.01
N THR A 453 -17.09 -1.92 1.25
CA THR A 453 -17.78 -0.75 1.79
C THR A 453 -17.11 0.55 1.32
N ILE A 454 -17.78 1.69 1.53
CA ILE A 454 -17.20 3.00 1.17
C ILE A 454 -17.65 4.15 2.09
N SER A 455 -18.62 3.94 3.00
CA SER A 455 -19.19 5.02 3.83
C SER A 455 -18.13 5.78 4.65
N MET A 456 -17.11 5.05 5.09
CA MET A 456 -16.00 5.54 5.91
C MET A 456 -14.82 6.10 5.10
N HIS A 457 -14.99 6.32 3.79
CA HIS A 457 -13.96 6.97 2.98
C HIS A 457 -13.79 8.45 3.39
N LEU A 458 -12.53 8.88 3.49
CA LEU A 458 -12.12 10.26 3.80
C LEU A 458 -12.58 11.27 2.71
N PRO A 459 -12.64 12.60 2.99
CA PRO A 459 -12.26 13.29 4.23
C PRO A 459 -13.35 13.33 5.32
N TYR A 460 -12.93 13.26 6.58
CA TYR A 460 -13.82 13.23 7.75
C TYR A 460 -14.26 14.63 8.20
N GLY A 461 -15.42 15.05 7.70
CA GLY A 461 -16.05 16.32 8.08
C GLY A 461 -17.55 16.32 7.83
N TYR A 462 -18.27 17.19 8.55
CA TYR A 462 -19.74 17.25 8.48
C TYR A 462 -20.29 17.50 7.06
N ASP A 463 -19.68 18.42 6.30
CA ASP A 463 -20.13 18.75 4.94
C ASP A 463 -19.35 17.99 3.85
N SER A 464 -18.27 17.28 4.21
CA SER A 464 -17.35 16.64 3.26
C SER A 464 -17.57 15.12 3.11
N ASN A 465 -18.24 14.50 4.07
CA ASN A 465 -18.69 13.11 4.00
C ASN A 465 -20.20 13.06 4.30
N GLU A 466 -20.97 12.54 3.35
CA GLU A 466 -22.43 12.50 3.44
C GLU A 466 -22.95 11.59 4.57
N MET A 467 -22.25 10.50 4.87
CA MET A 467 -22.60 9.58 5.97
C MET A 467 -22.30 10.21 7.33
N SER A 468 -21.19 10.96 7.44
CA SER A 468 -20.92 11.79 8.62
C SER A 468 -22.05 12.78 8.86
N ARG A 469 -22.52 13.47 7.81
CA ARG A 469 -23.64 14.42 7.90
C ARG A 469 -24.93 13.77 8.36
N ARG A 470 -25.25 12.61 7.79
CA ARG A 470 -26.48 11.84 8.06
C ARG A 470 -26.55 11.37 9.51
N ASN A 471 -25.41 11.07 10.11
CA ASN A 471 -25.30 10.48 11.44
C ASN A 471 -24.80 11.44 12.53
N TRP A 472 -24.56 12.71 12.20
CA TRP A 472 -23.91 13.69 13.08
C TRP A 472 -24.57 13.84 14.45
N ASP A 473 -25.91 13.87 14.50
CA ASP A 473 -26.64 14.08 15.76
C ASP A 473 -26.37 13.00 16.81
N GLN A 474 -25.95 11.80 16.39
CA GLN A 474 -25.61 10.68 17.27
C GLN A 474 -24.26 10.85 17.96
N VAL A 475 -23.34 11.62 17.35
CA VAL A 475 -21.96 11.79 17.82
C VAL A 475 -21.65 13.22 18.29
N ALA A 476 -22.51 14.18 18.00
CA ALA A 476 -22.26 15.61 18.23
C ALA A 476 -21.91 15.95 19.69
N SER A 477 -22.50 15.21 20.63
CA SER A 477 -22.29 15.37 22.08
C SER A 477 -21.04 14.69 22.62
N LEU A 478 -20.36 13.86 21.83
CA LEU A 478 -19.16 13.13 22.26
C LEU A 478 -17.99 14.09 22.55
N PRO A 479 -17.06 13.73 23.44
CA PRO A 479 -15.96 14.59 23.86
C PRO A 479 -14.75 14.56 22.90
N TYR A 480 -14.96 14.32 21.61
CA TYR A 480 -13.91 14.24 20.59
C TYR A 480 -13.85 15.50 19.71
N SER A 481 -12.77 15.63 18.92
CA SER A 481 -12.71 16.61 17.83
C SER A 481 -13.82 16.40 16.80
N ASP A 482 -14.13 17.44 16.02
CA ASP A 482 -15.13 17.34 14.96
C ASP A 482 -14.73 16.33 13.88
N LYS A 483 -13.43 16.14 13.65
CA LYS A 483 -12.88 15.16 12.71
C LYS A 483 -13.14 13.73 13.18
N THR A 484 -12.79 13.43 14.43
CA THR A 484 -13.04 12.14 15.08
C THR A 484 -14.54 11.84 15.20
N LYS A 485 -15.37 12.84 15.49
CA LYS A 485 -16.84 12.70 15.42
C LYS A 485 -17.32 12.35 14.02
N ALA A 486 -16.82 13.04 12.98
CA ALA A 486 -17.20 12.75 11.61
C ALA A 486 -16.85 11.31 11.21
N TYR A 487 -15.68 10.80 11.64
CA TYR A 487 -15.28 9.41 11.47
C TYR A 487 -16.25 8.43 12.13
N LEU A 488 -16.57 8.64 13.41
CA LEU A 488 -17.56 7.82 14.14
C LEU A 488 -18.93 7.85 13.44
N ALA A 489 -19.39 9.03 12.99
CA ALA A 489 -20.65 9.16 12.28
C ALA A 489 -20.65 8.47 10.91
N ALA A 490 -19.53 8.45 10.19
CA ALA A 490 -19.41 7.70 8.95
C ALA A 490 -19.52 6.19 9.22
N GLY A 491 -18.81 5.69 10.24
CA GLY A 491 -18.85 4.28 10.62
C GLY A 491 -20.19 3.82 11.22
N LEU A 492 -21.00 4.73 11.75
CA LEU A 492 -22.40 4.42 12.10
C LEU A 492 -23.24 3.98 10.90
N GLU A 493 -22.85 4.30 9.66
CA GLU A 493 -23.55 3.77 8.48
C GLU A 493 -23.22 2.29 8.22
N LEU A 494 -21.96 1.87 8.46
CA LEU A 494 -21.57 0.46 8.44
C LEU A 494 -22.30 -0.33 9.54
N GLU A 495 -22.36 0.21 10.75
CA GLU A 495 -23.12 -0.35 11.87
C GLU A 495 -24.60 -0.60 11.50
N LYS A 496 -25.26 0.35 10.84
CA LYS A 496 -26.64 0.17 10.36
C LYS A 496 -26.73 -0.91 9.30
N GLY A 497 -25.81 -0.95 8.35
CA GLY A 497 -25.79 -1.98 7.31
C GLY A 497 -25.65 -3.38 7.90
N LEU A 498 -24.79 -3.56 8.91
CA LEU A 498 -24.67 -4.83 9.64
C LEU A 498 -25.93 -5.16 10.45
N THR A 499 -26.53 -4.16 11.09
CA THR A 499 -27.79 -4.32 11.86
C THR A 499 -28.92 -4.78 10.93
N HIS A 500 -29.02 -4.19 9.75
CA HIS A 500 -30.00 -4.55 8.72
C HIS A 500 -29.72 -5.96 8.20
N LEU A 501 -28.48 -6.24 7.80
CA LEU A 501 -28.07 -7.53 7.29
C LEU A 501 -28.41 -8.65 8.28
N GLN A 502 -28.11 -8.44 9.57
CA GLN A 502 -28.47 -9.40 10.62
C GLN A 502 -29.99 -9.62 10.69
N ALA A 503 -30.78 -8.55 10.71
CA ALA A 503 -32.24 -8.65 10.77
C ALA A 503 -32.82 -9.41 9.56
N ASP A 504 -32.29 -9.15 8.36
CA ASP A 504 -32.72 -9.81 7.13
C ASP A 504 -32.35 -11.31 7.11
N LEU A 505 -31.14 -11.65 7.56
CA LEU A 505 -30.72 -13.06 7.73
C LEU A 505 -31.59 -13.79 8.76
N GLU A 506 -31.96 -13.13 9.85
CA GLU A 506 -32.86 -13.68 10.88
C GLU A 506 -34.28 -13.86 10.34
N GLU A 507 -34.80 -12.90 9.57
CA GLU A 507 -36.12 -13.00 8.92
C GLU A 507 -36.16 -14.13 7.87
N ALA A 508 -35.08 -14.30 7.12
CA ALA A 508 -34.91 -15.41 6.17
C ALA A 508 -34.69 -16.77 6.86
N GLY A 509 -34.35 -16.78 8.16
CA GLY A 509 -34.12 -18.00 8.94
C GLY A 509 -32.77 -18.68 8.66
N ILE A 510 -31.79 -17.93 8.15
CA ILE A 510 -30.47 -18.44 7.72
C ILE A 510 -29.31 -17.85 8.54
N ALA A 511 -29.60 -16.97 9.52
CA ALA A 511 -28.60 -16.31 10.35
C ALA A 511 -27.66 -17.31 11.08
N ASP A 512 -28.20 -18.39 11.63
CA ASP A 512 -27.42 -19.39 12.37
C ASP A 512 -26.50 -20.24 11.46
N HIS A 513 -26.73 -20.18 10.14
CA HIS A 513 -26.00 -20.90 9.10
C HIS A 513 -25.34 -19.95 8.09
N THR A 514 -24.98 -18.75 8.57
CA THR A 514 -24.25 -17.75 7.79
C THR A 514 -23.04 -17.27 8.59
N LEU A 515 -21.85 -17.41 8.02
CA LEU A 515 -20.61 -16.87 8.53
C LEU A 515 -20.40 -15.45 8.01
N ILE A 516 -20.33 -14.48 8.91
CA ILE A 516 -19.94 -13.10 8.60
C ILE A 516 -18.46 -12.95 8.93
N ALA A 517 -17.67 -12.69 7.89
CA ALA A 517 -16.28 -12.27 8.02
C ALA A 517 -16.20 -10.79 7.65
N MET A 518 -15.71 -9.92 8.53
CA MET A 518 -15.49 -8.51 8.22
C MET A 518 -14.08 -8.11 8.65
N ALA A 519 -13.30 -7.62 7.70
CA ALA A 519 -11.93 -7.16 7.94
C ALA A 519 -11.73 -5.75 7.40
N PRO A 520 -10.87 -4.94 8.04
CA PRO A 520 -10.46 -3.67 7.48
C PRO A 520 -9.66 -3.88 6.18
N ASP A 521 -9.67 -2.90 5.30
CA ASP A 521 -8.64 -2.74 4.27
C ASP A 521 -7.40 -2.03 4.84
N HIS A 522 -7.60 -0.98 5.64
CA HIS A 522 -6.55 -0.21 6.30
C HIS A 522 -7.12 0.64 7.44
N VAL A 523 -6.22 1.18 8.27
CA VAL A 523 -6.51 2.27 9.21
C VAL A 523 -6.87 3.58 8.48
N PRO A 524 -7.50 4.58 9.12
CA PRO A 524 -7.71 5.92 8.53
C PRO A 524 -6.37 6.63 8.28
N TYR A 525 -5.70 6.24 7.19
CA TYR A 525 -4.26 6.42 6.97
C TYR A 525 -3.79 7.88 6.85
N SER A 526 -4.70 8.79 6.46
CA SER A 526 -4.40 10.23 6.40
C SER A 526 -4.74 10.98 7.69
N ASP A 527 -5.33 10.29 8.68
CA ASP A 527 -5.92 10.89 9.88
C ASP A 527 -5.68 9.99 11.10
N LEU A 528 -4.45 9.54 11.29
CA LEU A 528 -4.08 8.62 12.38
C LEU A 528 -4.28 9.24 13.78
N ASP A 529 -4.33 10.56 13.89
CA ASP A 529 -4.70 11.30 15.12
C ASP A 529 -6.13 10.97 15.59
N ILE A 530 -7.02 10.54 14.69
CA ILE A 530 -8.34 9.99 15.05
C ILE A 530 -8.16 8.77 15.95
N LEU A 531 -7.22 7.88 15.61
CA LEU A 531 -6.96 6.68 16.39
C LEU A 531 -6.37 7.00 17.76
N GLU A 532 -5.52 8.03 17.84
CA GLU A 532 -4.98 8.50 19.12
C GLU A 532 -6.08 9.04 20.04
N GLU A 533 -7.01 9.84 19.49
CA GLU A 533 -8.18 10.32 20.25
C GLU A 533 -9.08 9.19 20.73
N LEU A 534 -9.39 8.22 19.86
CA LEU A 534 -10.26 7.09 20.19
C LEU A 534 -9.61 6.13 21.19
N ALA A 535 -8.32 5.82 21.00
CA ALA A 535 -7.57 4.94 21.89
C ALA A 535 -7.14 5.63 23.20
N GLY A 536 -7.15 6.97 23.23
CA GLY A 536 -6.69 7.75 24.38
C GLY A 536 -5.18 7.62 24.64
N GLN A 537 -4.40 7.31 23.60
CA GLN A 537 -2.95 7.13 23.65
C GLN A 537 -2.29 7.76 22.43
N ASP A 538 -1.07 8.27 22.62
CA ASP A 538 -0.22 8.83 21.56
C ASP A 538 0.53 7.68 20.88
N PHE A 539 0.44 7.62 19.55
CA PHE A 539 1.11 6.64 18.71
C PHE A 539 2.25 7.25 17.90
N GLY A 540 2.49 8.56 18.00
CA GLY A 540 3.43 9.28 17.17
C GLY A 540 2.90 9.54 15.76
N SER A 541 1.58 9.74 15.57
CA SER A 541 1.00 9.95 14.23
C SER A 541 1.65 11.10 13.45
N ASP A 542 2.07 12.16 14.15
CA ASP A 542 2.77 13.32 13.56
C ASP A 542 4.08 12.93 12.85
N SER A 543 4.72 11.83 13.24
CA SER A 543 5.96 11.34 12.65
C SER A 543 5.76 10.59 11.32
N VAL A 544 4.55 10.11 11.03
CA VAL A 544 4.22 9.39 9.78
C VAL A 544 4.30 10.34 8.58
N GLU A 545 3.80 11.57 8.72
CA GLU A 545 3.81 12.56 7.64
C GLU A 545 5.24 12.91 7.17
N THR A 546 6.22 12.81 8.08
CA THR A 546 7.63 13.11 7.82
C THR A 546 8.49 11.88 7.54
N LEU A 547 7.88 10.69 7.34
CA LEU A 547 8.58 9.40 7.19
C LEU A 547 9.48 9.01 8.38
N ASP A 548 9.23 9.58 9.56
CA ASP A 548 9.97 9.29 10.79
C ASP A 548 9.32 8.12 11.55
N GLU A 549 9.11 7.03 10.83
CA GLU A 549 8.45 5.83 11.31
C GLU A 549 9.23 5.11 12.44
N GLU A 550 10.48 5.49 12.71
CA GLU A 550 11.23 5.04 13.88
C GLU A 550 10.52 5.40 15.20
N ASN A 551 9.76 6.50 15.21
CA ASN A 551 9.06 7.02 16.38
C ASN A 551 7.56 6.67 16.40
N VAL A 552 7.09 5.86 15.46
CA VAL A 552 5.67 5.48 15.34
C VAL A 552 5.45 4.13 16.03
N SER A 553 4.49 4.07 16.94
CA SER A 553 4.07 2.80 17.54
C SER A 553 3.33 1.96 16.49
N LEU A 554 3.78 0.71 16.30
CA LEU A 554 3.09 -0.23 15.39
C LEU A 554 1.67 -0.58 15.84
N ASP A 555 1.32 -0.33 17.10
CA ASP A 555 -0.05 -0.48 17.61
C ASP A 555 -1.05 0.48 16.96
N VAL A 556 -0.59 1.54 16.28
CA VAL A 556 -1.47 2.38 15.45
C VAL A 556 -2.17 1.56 14.36
N TYR A 557 -1.58 0.44 13.93
CA TYR A 557 -2.13 -0.48 12.93
C TYR A 557 -2.94 -1.63 13.56
N LYS A 558 -3.08 -1.68 14.89
CA LYS A 558 -3.89 -2.69 15.56
C LYS A 558 -5.36 -2.46 15.23
N ASN A 559 -6.07 -3.53 14.89
CA ASN A 559 -7.42 -3.45 14.37
C ASN A 559 -8.28 -4.65 14.81
N THR A 560 -9.53 -4.69 14.38
CA THR A 560 -10.48 -5.78 14.68
C THR A 560 -10.83 -6.52 13.41
N TRP A 561 -10.59 -7.82 13.39
CA TRP A 561 -11.18 -8.75 12.44
C TRP A 561 -12.41 -9.39 13.08
N ILE A 562 -13.56 -9.30 12.42
CA ILE A 562 -14.80 -9.94 12.85
C ILE A 562 -14.94 -11.26 12.10
N LEU A 563 -15.20 -12.32 12.84
CA LEU A 563 -15.55 -13.62 12.31
C LEU A 563 -16.62 -14.23 13.22
N TRP A 564 -17.87 -14.17 12.78
CA TRP A 564 -19.04 -14.37 13.63
C TRP A 564 -20.19 -15.06 12.87
N SER A 565 -20.94 -15.89 13.57
CA SER A 565 -22.23 -16.42 13.10
C SER A 565 -23.23 -16.40 14.25
N ALA A 566 -24.52 -16.20 13.96
CA ALA A 566 -25.55 -16.20 14.99
C ALA A 566 -25.67 -17.56 15.71
N GLY A 567 -25.23 -18.64 15.05
CA GLY A 567 -25.21 -19.99 15.60
C GLY A 567 -24.05 -20.26 16.56
N MET A 568 -23.13 -19.31 16.78
CA MET A 568 -22.05 -19.47 17.75
C MET A 568 -22.58 -19.31 19.18
N GLU A 569 -22.31 -20.31 20.03
CA GLU A 569 -22.77 -20.32 21.43
C GLU A 569 -21.80 -19.62 22.39
N GLU A 570 -20.48 -19.73 22.14
CA GLU A 570 -19.43 -19.20 22.99
C GLU A 570 -18.31 -18.58 22.13
N PRO A 571 -17.68 -17.48 22.60
CA PRO A 571 -16.59 -16.86 21.87
C PRO A 571 -15.32 -17.73 21.88
N VAL A 572 -14.55 -17.64 20.80
CA VAL A 572 -13.25 -18.30 20.67
C VAL A 572 -12.14 -17.24 20.74
N GLU A 573 -11.37 -17.25 21.83
CA GLU A 573 -10.29 -16.29 22.04
C GLU A 573 -9.02 -16.67 21.24
N VAL A 574 -8.50 -15.73 20.45
CA VAL A 574 -7.31 -15.93 19.61
C VAL A 574 -6.25 -14.89 19.98
N GLU A 575 -5.24 -15.32 20.74
CA GLU A 575 -4.13 -14.47 21.20
C GLU A 575 -3.00 -14.32 20.17
N LYS A 576 -2.94 -15.22 19.17
CA LYS A 576 -1.89 -15.24 18.16
C LYS A 576 -1.81 -13.92 17.39
N VAL A 577 -0.58 -13.46 17.11
CA VAL A 577 -0.35 -12.32 16.23
C VAL A 577 -0.80 -12.67 14.81
N CYS A 578 -1.67 -11.85 14.24
CA CYS A 578 -2.19 -12.06 12.89
C CYS A 578 -2.37 -10.75 12.14
N SER A 579 -2.48 -10.86 10.82
CA SER A 579 -2.69 -9.75 9.91
C SER A 579 -3.59 -10.15 8.74
N GLN A 580 -3.88 -9.20 7.86
CA GLN A 580 -4.82 -9.37 6.75
C GLN A 580 -4.51 -10.57 5.84
N VAL A 581 -3.24 -10.92 5.63
CA VAL A 581 -2.86 -12.09 4.81
C VAL A 581 -3.31 -13.43 5.41
N ASP A 582 -3.56 -13.48 6.72
CA ASP A 582 -3.94 -14.70 7.45
C ASP A 582 -5.45 -14.99 7.32
N ILE A 583 -6.24 -14.04 6.83
CA ILE A 583 -7.70 -14.17 6.70
C ILE A 583 -8.08 -15.31 5.76
N LEU A 584 -7.56 -15.29 4.54
CA LEU A 584 -7.91 -16.29 3.52
C LEU A 584 -7.60 -17.73 3.97
N PRO A 585 -6.37 -18.10 4.38
CA PRO A 585 -6.08 -19.47 4.81
C PRO A 585 -6.93 -19.90 6.00
N THR A 586 -7.23 -19.00 6.94
CA THR A 586 -8.11 -19.31 8.08
C THR A 586 -9.55 -19.58 7.61
N LEU A 587 -10.09 -18.75 6.69
CA LEU A 587 -11.42 -18.97 6.12
C LEU A 587 -11.51 -20.28 5.33
N LEU A 588 -10.50 -20.60 4.52
CA LEU A 588 -10.45 -21.86 3.78
C LEU A 588 -10.46 -23.07 4.73
N ASN A 589 -9.67 -23.03 5.80
CA ASN A 589 -9.66 -24.08 6.82
C ASN A 589 -11.03 -24.24 7.51
N LEU A 590 -11.61 -23.13 7.98
CA LEU A 590 -12.89 -23.12 8.67
C LEU A 590 -14.06 -23.62 7.80
N LEU A 591 -14.03 -23.29 6.51
CA LEU A 591 -15.06 -23.71 5.54
C LEU A 591 -14.82 -25.12 4.99
N GLY A 592 -13.71 -25.76 5.34
CA GLY A 592 -13.35 -27.09 4.85
C GLY A 592 -12.94 -27.12 3.37
N ALA A 593 -12.54 -25.99 2.80
CA ALA A 593 -12.10 -25.92 1.41
C ALA A 593 -10.70 -26.55 1.24
N GLU A 594 -10.47 -27.26 0.13
CA GLU A 594 -9.14 -27.81 -0.20
C GLU A 594 -8.18 -26.68 -0.61
N TYR A 595 -7.01 -26.60 0.04
CA TYR A 595 -5.95 -25.66 -0.31
C TYR A 595 -4.57 -26.17 0.13
N ASP A 596 -3.51 -25.59 -0.43
CA ASP A 596 -2.14 -25.85 0.02
C ASP A 596 -1.61 -24.66 0.83
N SER A 597 -1.47 -24.85 2.14
CA SER A 597 -1.01 -23.82 3.08
C SER A 597 0.39 -23.28 2.78
N ARG A 598 1.24 -24.06 2.08
CA ARG A 598 2.61 -23.63 1.75
C ARG A 598 2.63 -22.55 0.67
N MET A 599 1.56 -22.44 -0.12
CA MET A 599 1.50 -21.57 -1.29
C MET A 599 0.97 -20.16 -0.98
N LEU A 600 0.57 -19.88 0.25
CA LEU A 600 0.10 -18.57 0.70
C LEU A 600 1.16 -17.85 1.53
N ALA A 601 1.04 -16.53 1.67
CA ALA A 601 1.95 -15.75 2.52
C ALA A 601 1.48 -15.74 3.98
N GLY A 602 0.16 -15.67 4.20
CA GLY A 602 -0.44 -15.82 5.51
C GLY A 602 -0.62 -17.28 5.93
N ILE A 603 -1.00 -17.46 7.19
CA ILE A 603 -1.21 -18.75 7.82
C ILE A 603 -2.65 -18.89 8.32
N ASP A 604 -3.11 -20.12 8.53
CA ASP A 604 -4.29 -20.32 9.37
C ASP A 604 -3.93 -19.93 10.81
N VAL A 605 -4.56 -18.89 11.34
CA VAL A 605 -4.29 -18.37 12.68
C VAL A 605 -4.63 -19.39 13.78
N LEU A 606 -5.47 -20.38 13.48
CA LEU A 606 -5.87 -21.46 14.40
C LEU A 606 -4.93 -22.67 14.34
N SER A 607 -3.94 -22.67 13.45
CA SER A 607 -2.92 -23.73 13.34
C SER A 607 -1.86 -23.65 14.46
N ASP A 608 -0.86 -24.53 14.42
CA ASP A 608 0.31 -24.51 15.30
C ASP A 608 1.45 -23.60 14.82
N GLN A 609 1.31 -23.01 13.62
CA GLN A 609 2.31 -22.09 13.08
C GLN A 609 2.36 -20.77 13.86
N GLU A 610 3.56 -20.20 13.96
CA GLU A 610 3.80 -18.94 14.67
C GLU A 610 3.17 -17.74 13.94
N GLY A 611 2.49 -16.88 14.69
CA GLY A 611 1.91 -15.64 14.21
C GLY A 611 2.94 -14.59 13.81
N MET A 612 2.69 -13.88 12.72
CA MET A 612 3.56 -12.80 12.24
C MET A 612 2.79 -11.75 11.43
N ALA A 613 2.94 -10.48 11.81
CA ALA A 613 2.48 -9.33 11.05
C ALA A 613 3.67 -8.59 10.44
N VAL A 614 3.75 -8.52 9.11
CA VAL A 614 4.79 -7.78 8.38
C VAL A 614 4.25 -6.44 7.91
N PHE A 615 4.95 -5.36 8.26
CA PHE A 615 4.57 -3.99 7.93
C PHE A 615 5.22 -3.52 6.63
N PHE A 616 4.66 -2.50 6.00
CA PHE A 616 5.21 -1.92 4.76
C PHE A 616 6.66 -1.46 4.92
N SER A 617 7.01 -0.97 6.12
CA SER A 617 8.38 -0.61 6.49
C SER A 617 9.35 -1.78 6.52
N ARG A 618 8.89 -3.04 6.50
CA ARG A 618 9.65 -4.27 6.82
C ARG A 618 9.98 -4.48 8.30
N SER A 619 9.51 -3.60 9.18
CA SER A 619 9.35 -3.99 10.59
C SER A 619 8.32 -5.12 10.70
N TRP A 620 8.38 -5.90 11.77
CA TRP A 620 7.44 -7.00 11.98
C TRP A 620 7.18 -7.25 13.47
N ILE A 621 6.00 -7.80 13.75
CA ILE A 621 5.60 -8.31 15.06
C ILE A 621 5.37 -9.81 14.91
N THR A 622 5.82 -10.58 15.90
CA THR A 622 5.62 -12.03 16.01
C THR A 622 5.12 -12.36 17.41
N ASP A 623 4.68 -13.60 17.63
CA ASP A 623 4.35 -14.08 18.98
C ASP A 623 5.55 -13.93 19.95
N GLN A 624 6.79 -13.93 19.44
CA GLN A 624 8.00 -13.80 20.27
C GLN A 624 8.44 -12.35 20.53
N GLY A 625 7.96 -11.35 19.78
CA GLY A 625 8.38 -9.96 19.94
C GLY A 625 8.34 -9.14 18.66
N THR A 626 8.92 -7.93 18.73
CA THR A 626 8.86 -6.90 17.71
C THR A 626 10.24 -6.54 17.18
N TYR A 627 10.39 -6.44 15.87
CA TYR A 627 11.60 -5.98 15.20
C TYR A 627 11.38 -4.63 14.52
N SER A 628 12.32 -3.71 14.69
CA SER A 628 12.35 -2.42 13.98
C SER A 628 13.43 -2.41 12.92
N ARG A 629 13.02 -2.20 11.66
CA ARG A 629 13.95 -2.08 10.52
C ARG A 629 14.82 -0.82 10.56
N TYR A 630 14.43 0.18 11.36
CA TYR A 630 15.13 1.47 11.48
C TYR A 630 16.29 1.39 12.46
N THR A 631 16.07 0.76 13.62
CA THR A 631 17.08 0.59 14.67
C THR A 631 17.88 -0.70 14.51
N GLU A 632 17.35 -1.67 13.75
CA GLU A 632 17.84 -3.06 13.66
C GLU A 632 17.74 -3.82 15.00
N GLU A 633 16.89 -3.35 15.91
CA GLU A 633 16.70 -3.94 17.24
C GLU A 633 15.47 -4.83 17.29
N PHE A 634 15.62 -5.98 17.96
CA PHE A 634 14.52 -6.87 18.31
C PHE A 634 14.22 -6.78 19.80
N GLN A 635 12.96 -6.48 20.11
CA GLN A 635 12.43 -6.40 21.46
C GLN A 635 11.54 -7.62 21.72
N PRO A 636 11.99 -8.58 22.55
CA PRO A 636 11.17 -9.72 22.94
C PRO A 636 9.87 -9.28 23.61
N ALA A 637 8.81 -10.07 23.42
CA ALA A 637 7.55 -9.92 24.13
C ALA A 637 7.74 -10.09 25.66
N PRO A 638 6.85 -9.55 26.52
CA PRO A 638 7.05 -9.52 27.97
C PRO A 638 7.37 -10.86 28.64
N ASP A 639 6.84 -11.96 28.10
CA ASP A 639 7.00 -13.33 28.64
C ASP A 639 8.04 -14.17 27.88
N VAL A 640 8.82 -13.55 26.98
CA VAL A 640 9.80 -14.22 26.12
C VAL A 640 11.21 -13.88 26.57
N GLU A 641 11.93 -14.90 27.05
CA GLU A 641 13.35 -14.80 27.37
C GLU A 641 14.19 -15.44 26.26
N MET A 642 15.07 -14.65 25.65
CA MET A 642 16.03 -15.11 24.64
C MET A 642 17.43 -14.57 24.95
N THR A 643 18.44 -15.41 24.78
CA THR A 643 19.85 -14.99 24.76
C THR A 643 20.14 -14.15 23.52
N GLU A 644 21.23 -13.37 23.52
CA GLU A 644 21.60 -12.56 22.36
C GLU A 644 21.90 -13.43 21.12
N GLU A 645 22.49 -14.62 21.29
CA GLU A 645 22.69 -15.57 20.20
C GLU A 645 21.36 -16.06 19.62
N GLU A 646 20.39 -16.43 20.47
CA GLU A 646 19.05 -16.87 20.02
C GLU A 646 18.31 -15.75 19.31
N LYS A 647 18.37 -14.51 19.82
CA LYS A 647 17.78 -13.33 19.18
C LYS A 647 18.35 -13.11 17.78
N ASN A 648 19.67 -13.19 17.61
CA ASN A 648 20.29 -12.96 16.31
C ASN A 648 19.84 -14.00 15.27
N VAL A 649 19.83 -15.29 15.64
CA VAL A 649 19.34 -16.36 14.75
C VAL A 649 17.86 -16.17 14.43
N TYR A 650 17.05 -15.85 15.45
CA TYR A 650 15.63 -15.62 15.29
C TYR A 650 15.35 -14.44 14.33
N VAL A 651 16.05 -13.32 14.50
CA VAL A 651 15.91 -12.14 13.65
C VAL A 651 16.35 -12.42 12.22
N GLU A 652 17.47 -13.11 12.01
CA GLU A 652 17.92 -13.50 10.66
C GLU A 652 16.88 -14.38 9.96
N ASN A 653 16.33 -15.38 10.65
CA ASN A 653 15.28 -16.26 10.12
C ASN A 653 13.99 -15.49 9.79
N LYS A 654 13.51 -14.63 10.69
CA LYS A 654 12.27 -13.88 10.47
C LYS A 654 12.43 -12.77 9.43
N LYS A 655 13.62 -12.15 9.30
CA LYS A 655 13.92 -11.26 8.16
C LYS A 655 13.83 -12.01 6.83
N TYR A 656 14.45 -13.19 6.76
CA TYR A 656 14.37 -14.04 5.57
C TYR A 656 12.92 -14.41 5.25
N LEU A 657 12.14 -14.83 6.24
CA LEU A 657 10.72 -15.17 6.05
C LEU A 657 9.88 -13.96 5.60
N ALA A 658 10.08 -12.79 6.22
CA ALA A 658 9.41 -11.56 5.83
C ALA A 658 9.72 -11.20 4.37
N ASP A 659 10.99 -11.23 3.97
CA ASP A 659 11.41 -10.95 2.59
C ASP A 659 10.79 -11.96 1.62
N CYS A 660 10.74 -13.25 1.96
CA CYS A 660 10.09 -14.26 1.11
C CYS A 660 8.59 -14.00 0.96
N ARG A 661 7.87 -13.81 2.07
CA ARG A 661 6.42 -13.56 2.09
C ARG A 661 6.03 -12.32 1.30
N LEU A 662 6.81 -11.23 1.42
CA LEU A 662 6.58 -9.99 0.68
C LEU A 662 6.74 -10.14 -0.85
N ARG A 663 7.55 -11.11 -1.32
CA ARG A 663 7.75 -11.36 -2.76
C ARG A 663 6.70 -12.30 -3.37
N LEU A 664 6.04 -13.13 -2.58
CA LEU A 664 5.11 -14.15 -3.10
C LEU A 664 4.03 -13.56 -4.01
N GLY A 665 3.34 -12.51 -3.55
CA GLY A 665 2.24 -11.90 -4.31
C GLY A 665 2.67 -11.43 -5.69
N GLU A 666 3.73 -10.64 -5.78
CA GLU A 666 4.29 -10.18 -7.06
C GLU A 666 4.61 -11.36 -7.99
N LEU A 667 5.38 -12.34 -7.50
CA LEU A 667 5.89 -13.43 -8.33
C LEU A 667 4.78 -14.38 -8.79
N ILE A 668 3.81 -14.69 -7.93
CA ILE A 668 2.67 -15.54 -8.27
C ILE A 668 1.83 -14.88 -9.36
N ILE A 669 1.56 -13.57 -9.21
CA ILE A 669 0.77 -12.82 -10.19
C ILE A 669 1.50 -12.72 -11.54
N GLU A 670 2.77 -12.28 -11.53
CA GLU A 670 3.52 -11.99 -12.76
C GLU A 670 3.92 -13.24 -13.55
N THR A 671 4.08 -14.38 -12.87
CA THR A 671 4.45 -15.64 -13.53
C THR A 671 3.26 -16.56 -13.80
N ASP A 672 2.06 -16.22 -13.33
CA ASP A 672 0.86 -17.08 -13.35
C ASP A 672 1.18 -18.49 -12.81
N TYR A 673 1.91 -18.53 -11.69
CA TYR A 673 2.56 -19.73 -11.17
C TYR A 673 1.56 -20.85 -10.85
N TYR A 674 0.44 -20.50 -10.20
CA TYR A 674 -0.57 -21.48 -9.79
C TYR A 674 -1.15 -22.26 -10.97
N ARG A 675 -1.29 -21.64 -12.16
CA ARG A 675 -1.77 -22.35 -13.36
C ARG A 675 -0.84 -23.50 -13.77
N LYS A 676 0.45 -23.38 -13.45
CA LYS A 676 1.47 -24.40 -13.75
C LYS A 676 1.53 -25.46 -12.65
N ALA A 677 1.40 -25.03 -11.39
CA ALA A 677 1.48 -25.92 -10.23
C ALA A 677 0.21 -26.76 -10.02
N LEU A 678 -0.96 -26.25 -10.41
CA LEU A 678 -2.28 -26.85 -10.17
C LEU A 678 -3.05 -27.01 -11.51
N PRO A 679 -2.65 -27.99 -12.34
CA PRO A 679 -3.17 -28.17 -13.71
C PRO A 679 -4.56 -28.82 -13.82
#